data_AF-A0A2I0PWS9-F1
#
_entry.id   AF-A0A2I0PWS9-F1
#
_cell.length_a   1.000
_cell.length_b   1.000
_cell.length_c   1.000
_cell.angle_alpha   90.00
_cell.angle_beta   90.00
_cell.angle_gamma   90.00
#
_symmetry.space_group_name_H-M   'P 1'
#
loop_
_entity.id
_entity.type
_entity.pdbx_description
1 polymer ?
#
loop_
_entity_poly.entity_id
_entity_poly.type
_entity_poly.pdbx_seq_one_letter_code
_entity_poly.pdbx_strand_id
1 'polypeptide(L)'
;MKKKFVSVIIASSIVAGLIVCFLLGAGCTDSASASGKHWENLSNSSSLFVNNDPNTVPVGTAYNQTLLTFWRFTLDGPYAANPNWNTASLDPTPVILYDINGQPQYYEFYVRNNRGIPGYFWTAANKLMGHGIFRIYEGAPSYNHSLIAQDAEAIVKARYPDYPLLSNVPALYGGGYPMLSSRIMIRNTSSGVSERIIVDAFTHEIVPDHASEDYKGHEYAWSYLDSIPESEYPARIAQWELQESNASRIVDYAMAQGIDIRLPLSEENASIIRNYYAGESPGESADGSPAQETDGSPEKIDIRPVTDELIRENVVPVETARTRAQSVLWDRQVDRPEIYEDLSYRDATLGSRDPVAIEDFAGHKLSYVFSVERSGRAIGEIIVAANKGLFSHPWGLDSSAGSYDLVNATRVAQETALRDFPGETVLTVRPVYSLADNCCHNVTVMMEVENQETRRINRILVDTYTLNTRSETVTRTGETDAYPSLFSKVTPEDFAENVERWNTENNKDRDFISFAKSQEIPVDRPLTNKEIVALGTYIANNTPVYGNPPALFNPLYPGPEVRPTLNKEALVWREQADWFTYIDVDASLSDRDIIQIISSHRIPCQYTVQIWPASIARDFYFSVAEADYNRTFLILAGDTSVTIPERVNSRGEYIEIPKRENGMITIPVRIGAPKEANFLHLTKLGVHLKPMKTVSINIDPVMNKTEQEKILAEFNDDDRVLFARKEYPG
;
A
#
# COMPACT_ATOMS: atom_id res chain seq x y z
N MET A 1 68.66 -4.67 58.50
CA MET A 1 69.72 -4.31 57.52
C MET A 1 69.16 -3.18 56.65
N LYS A 2 69.44 -1.91 56.95
CA LYS A 2 70.45 -1.02 56.32
C LYS A 2 70.30 -0.78 54.81
N LYS A 3 69.69 0.36 54.44
CA LYS A 3 70.19 1.50 53.59
C LYS A 3 68.97 2.25 53.02
N LYS A 4 68.56 3.45 53.45
CA LYS A 4 69.14 4.82 53.40
C LYS A 4 69.27 5.47 51.99
N PHE A 5 68.47 6.53 51.80
CA PHE A 5 68.79 7.86 51.21
C PHE A 5 68.96 7.95 49.67
N VAL A 6 68.60 9.00 48.92
CA VAL A 6 68.48 10.48 49.12
C VAL A 6 67.47 11.06 48.09
N SER A 7 66.79 12.15 48.45
CA SER A 7 65.90 13.00 47.64
C SER A 7 66.64 13.95 46.66
N VAL A 8 66.00 14.36 45.56
CA VAL A 8 66.21 15.71 44.97
C VAL A 8 64.86 16.32 44.59
N ILE A 9 64.69 17.57 45.01
CA ILE A 9 63.55 18.48 44.88
C ILE A 9 63.83 19.43 43.71
N ILE A 10 62.77 19.87 43.00
CA ILE A 10 62.45 21.23 42.50
C ILE A 10 61.28 21.07 41.52
N ALA A 11 60.28 21.93 41.38
CA ALA A 11 59.42 22.74 42.22
C ALA A 11 58.48 23.50 41.24
N SER A 12 57.30 23.92 41.73
CA SER A 12 56.35 24.90 41.13
C SER A 12 55.24 24.27 40.27
N SER A 13 53.93 24.48 40.46
CA SER A 13 53.09 25.32 41.34
C SER A 13 51.64 24.77 41.25
N ILE A 14 50.92 24.47 42.35
CA ILE A 14 49.95 25.33 43.10
C ILE A 14 48.67 25.64 42.28
N VAL A 15 47.40 25.48 42.72
CA VAL A 15 46.75 25.00 43.95
C VAL A 15 45.25 24.74 43.67
N ALA A 16 44.69 23.79 44.44
CA ALA A 16 43.31 23.53 44.92
C ALA A 16 42.13 24.47 44.54
N GLY A 17 40.86 24.05 44.54
CA GLY A 17 40.21 22.84 45.08
C GLY A 17 38.92 23.19 45.83
N LEU A 18 38.16 22.14 46.20
CA LEU A 18 37.00 22.09 47.15
C LEU A 18 35.66 22.63 46.63
N ILE A 19 34.62 21.82 46.42
CA ILE A 19 33.82 21.02 47.38
C ILE A 19 33.41 21.81 48.62
N VAL A 20 32.14 22.24 48.63
CA VAL A 20 31.38 22.54 49.85
C VAL A 20 29.99 21.91 49.67
N CYS A 21 29.68 20.93 50.52
CA CYS A 21 28.31 20.49 50.81
C CYS A 21 27.85 21.18 52.10
N PHE A 22 26.62 21.69 52.15
CA PHE A 22 25.79 21.69 53.34
C PHE A 22 24.29 21.66 52.99
N LEU A 23 23.54 21.14 53.95
CA LEU A 23 22.21 20.52 53.96
C LEU A 23 20.99 21.45 53.83
N LEU A 24 19.82 20.78 53.75
CA LEU A 24 18.41 21.19 53.92
C LEU A 24 17.72 21.53 52.57
N GLY A 25 16.57 20.99 52.17
CA GLY A 25 15.57 20.13 52.80
C GLY A 25 14.23 20.38 52.08
N ALA A 26 13.54 19.30 51.71
CA ALA A 26 12.14 19.19 51.28
C ALA A 26 11.69 19.88 49.96
N GLY A 27 11.12 19.06 49.06
CA GLY A 27 10.17 19.51 48.05
C GLY A 27 10.30 18.78 46.71
N CYS A 28 9.51 17.71 46.56
CA CYS A 28 8.89 17.14 45.35
C CYS A 28 9.60 17.08 43.97
N THR A 29 9.25 16.01 43.23
CA THR A 29 9.50 15.73 41.79
C THR A 29 10.92 15.21 41.49
N ASP A 30 11.24 14.26 40.59
CA ASP A 30 10.55 13.53 39.52
C ASP A 30 11.22 12.16 39.33
N SER A 31 10.43 11.14 39.02
CA SER A 31 10.91 9.84 38.50
C SER A 31 10.97 9.89 36.96
N ALA A 32 11.98 10.54 36.39
CA ALA A 32 12.26 10.49 34.96
C ALA A 32 13.69 10.97 34.64
N SER A 33 14.74 10.19 34.96
CA SER A 33 16.11 10.52 34.48
C SER A 33 17.07 9.33 34.35
N ALA A 34 16.58 8.09 34.29
CA ALA A 34 17.46 6.92 34.18
C ALA A 34 17.78 6.44 32.74
N SER A 35 17.16 6.99 31.68
CA SER A 35 17.32 6.48 30.31
C SER A 35 18.41 7.15 29.45
N GLY A 36 19.00 8.26 29.89
CA GLY A 36 19.91 9.06 29.06
C GLY A 36 21.36 8.59 28.99
N LYS A 37 21.83 7.76 29.94
CA LYS A 37 23.27 7.43 30.06
C LYS A 37 23.72 6.17 29.32
N HIS A 38 22.82 5.43 28.67
CA HIS A 38 23.20 4.17 28.01
C HIS A 38 23.71 4.38 26.57
N TRP A 39 23.31 5.45 25.90
CA TRP A 39 23.58 5.68 24.47
C TRP A 39 25.00 6.18 24.15
N GLU A 40 25.65 6.89 25.06
CA GLU A 40 27.01 7.42 24.83
C GLU A 40 28.09 6.31 24.77
N ASN A 41 27.80 5.08 25.20
CA ASN A 41 28.77 3.98 25.14
C ASN A 41 28.69 3.14 23.85
N LEU A 42 27.66 3.30 23.02
CA LEU A 42 27.55 2.62 21.72
C LEU A 42 28.20 3.43 20.57
N SER A 43 28.48 4.71 20.76
CA SER A 43 29.16 5.54 19.74
C SER A 43 30.65 5.21 19.57
N ASN A 44 31.27 4.49 20.51
CA ASN A 44 32.68 4.09 20.46
C ASN A 44 32.96 2.82 19.65
N SER A 45 31.95 2.08 19.17
CA SER A 45 32.14 0.96 18.21
C SER A 45 32.20 1.40 16.74
N SER A 46 32.12 2.71 16.47
CA SER A 46 32.12 3.32 15.13
C SER A 46 33.44 3.15 14.36
N SER A 47 34.55 2.83 15.02
CA SER A 47 35.87 2.71 14.35
C SER A 47 36.02 1.50 13.41
N LEU A 48 35.09 0.54 13.45
CA LEU A 48 35.06 -0.61 12.52
C LEU A 48 34.33 -0.31 11.20
N PHE A 49 33.68 0.85 11.08
CA PHE A 49 32.82 1.20 9.96
C PHE A 49 33.27 2.51 9.32
N VAL A 50 34.46 2.50 8.71
CA VAL A 50 34.84 3.58 7.79
C VAL A 50 34.07 3.35 6.50
N ASN A 51 32.89 3.94 6.41
CA ASN A 51 32.09 3.87 5.21
C ASN A 51 32.69 4.79 4.13
N ASN A 52 33.38 4.18 3.17
CA ASN A 52 33.99 4.86 2.03
C ASN A 52 33.08 4.85 0.79
N ASP A 53 31.82 4.43 0.90
CA ASP A 53 30.91 4.46 -0.24
C ASP A 53 30.61 5.92 -0.64
N PRO A 54 31.02 6.37 -1.85
CA PRO A 54 30.77 7.73 -2.34
C PRO A 54 29.28 8.07 -2.46
N ASN A 55 28.40 7.07 -2.45
CA ASN A 55 26.95 7.26 -2.51
C ASN A 55 26.31 7.42 -1.12
N THR A 56 27.09 7.33 -0.04
CA THR A 56 26.57 7.56 1.31
C THR A 56 26.12 9.00 1.45
N VAL A 57 24.88 9.18 1.90
CA VAL A 57 24.26 10.48 2.15
C VAL A 57 24.67 10.99 3.53
N PRO A 58 25.21 12.22 3.67
CA PRO A 58 25.43 12.82 4.98
C PRO A 58 24.11 13.05 5.75
N VAL A 59 24.13 12.85 7.08
CA VAL A 59 22.93 13.01 7.93
C VAL A 59 22.26 14.38 7.76
N GLY A 60 23.03 15.46 7.68
CA GLY A 60 22.47 16.81 7.49
C GLY A 60 21.73 16.97 6.16
N THR A 61 22.21 16.32 5.10
CA THR A 61 21.56 16.34 3.79
C THR A 61 20.25 15.54 3.80
N ALA A 62 20.25 14.37 4.44
CA ALA A 62 19.04 13.59 4.66
C ALA A 62 18.03 14.34 5.56
N TYR A 63 18.51 15.06 6.58
CA TYR A 63 17.68 15.89 7.45
C TYR A 63 16.94 16.96 6.64
N ASN A 64 17.60 17.64 5.70
CA ASN A 64 16.96 18.67 4.86
C ASN A 64 15.78 18.10 4.05
N GLN A 65 15.96 16.94 3.40
CA GLN A 65 14.88 16.28 2.65
C GLN A 65 13.72 15.87 3.56
N THR A 66 14.04 15.36 4.75
CA THR A 66 13.06 14.95 5.75
C THR A 66 12.28 16.15 6.28
N LEU A 67 12.97 17.25 6.58
CA LEU A 67 12.40 18.49 7.07
C LEU A 67 11.46 19.13 6.04
N LEU A 68 11.88 19.17 4.77
CA LEU A 68 11.03 19.63 3.67
C LEU A 68 9.73 18.84 3.62
N THR A 69 9.82 17.52 3.69
CA THR A 69 8.66 16.63 3.64
C THR A 69 7.78 16.82 4.87
N PHE A 70 8.37 16.88 6.06
CA PHE A 70 7.67 17.19 7.30
C PHE A 70 6.87 18.49 7.20
N TRP A 71 7.48 19.58 6.73
CA TRP A 71 6.79 20.86 6.54
C TRP A 71 5.64 20.76 5.54
N ARG A 72 5.82 20.09 4.40
CA ARG A 72 4.72 19.88 3.45
C ARG A 72 3.52 19.20 4.09
N PHE A 73 3.77 18.16 4.90
CA PHE A 73 2.73 17.43 5.61
C PHE A 73 2.02 18.26 6.69
N THR A 74 2.74 19.14 7.38
CA THR A 74 2.21 19.94 8.50
C THR A 74 1.70 21.32 8.12
N LEU A 75 2.04 21.84 6.96
CA LEU A 75 1.58 23.15 6.50
C LEU A 75 0.31 23.03 5.66
N ASP A 76 0.36 22.20 4.60
CA ASP A 76 -0.72 22.10 3.60
C ASP A 76 -1.19 20.65 3.39
N GLY A 77 -0.53 19.69 4.03
CA GLY A 77 -0.79 18.27 3.90
C GLY A 77 -1.76 17.70 4.94
N PRO A 78 -1.83 16.36 5.04
CA PRO A 78 -2.84 15.67 5.86
C PRO A 78 -2.73 15.96 7.36
N TYR A 79 -1.60 16.51 7.83
CA TYR A 79 -1.38 16.82 9.24
C TYR A 79 -1.48 18.31 9.58
N ALA A 80 -1.89 19.17 8.65
CA ALA A 80 -2.02 20.62 8.88
C ALA A 80 -2.94 20.96 10.07
N ALA A 81 -4.08 20.27 10.16
CA ALA A 81 -5.04 20.43 11.24
C ALA A 81 -4.73 19.56 12.48
N ASN A 82 -3.65 18.76 12.47
CA ASN A 82 -3.34 17.83 13.55
C ASN A 82 -2.42 18.51 14.59
N PRO A 83 -2.93 18.84 15.81
CA PRO A 83 -2.15 19.55 16.81
C PRO A 83 -0.96 18.76 17.35
N ASN A 84 -0.95 17.43 17.19
CA ASN A 84 0.20 16.62 17.59
C ASN A 84 1.36 16.78 16.60
N TRP A 85 1.09 17.06 15.32
CA TRP A 85 2.13 17.19 14.30
C TRP A 85 2.58 18.64 14.09
N ASN A 86 1.64 19.60 14.04
CA ASN A 86 2.00 21.00 13.80
C ASN A 86 2.72 21.69 14.97
N THR A 87 2.66 21.12 16.18
CA THR A 87 3.45 21.57 17.35
C THR A 87 4.75 20.79 17.54
N ALA A 88 5.07 19.88 16.62
CA ALA A 88 6.26 19.05 16.70
C ALA A 88 7.44 19.64 15.94
N SER A 89 8.63 19.13 16.25
CA SER A 89 9.84 19.35 15.47
C SER A 89 10.49 18.03 15.08
N LEU A 90 11.31 18.07 14.03
CA LEU A 90 12.09 16.93 13.59
C LEU A 90 13.35 16.82 14.45
N ASP A 91 13.59 15.65 15.03
CA ASP A 91 14.80 15.35 15.79
C ASP A 91 15.99 15.23 14.82
N PRO A 92 17.05 16.06 14.94
CA PRO A 92 18.17 16.03 13.99
C PRO A 92 19.09 14.81 14.16
N THR A 93 18.85 13.96 15.17
CA THR A 93 19.68 12.79 15.45
C THR A 93 18.93 11.51 15.07
N PRO A 94 19.14 10.96 13.86
CA PRO A 94 18.45 9.75 13.44
C PRO A 94 19.07 8.50 14.04
N VAL A 95 18.31 7.41 14.06
CA VAL A 95 18.87 6.06 14.14
C VAL A 95 19.34 5.66 12.75
N ILE A 96 20.56 5.12 12.63
CA ILE A 96 21.08 4.61 11.36
C ILE A 96 20.65 3.15 11.22
N LEU A 97 19.93 2.86 10.14
CA LEU A 97 19.54 1.51 9.74
C LEU A 97 20.50 1.04 8.65
N TYR A 98 21.32 0.05 8.97
CA TYR A 98 22.31 -0.50 8.04
C TYR A 98 21.70 -1.59 7.17
N ASP A 99 22.25 -1.83 5.99
CA ASP A 99 22.03 -3.09 5.29
C ASP A 99 22.81 -4.22 5.98
N ILE A 100 22.62 -5.46 5.51
CA ILE A 100 23.36 -6.60 6.04
C ILE A 100 24.87 -6.51 5.78
N ASN A 101 25.35 -5.72 4.82
CA ASN A 101 26.77 -5.54 4.54
C ASN A 101 27.42 -4.47 5.44
N GLY A 102 26.63 -3.73 6.22
CA GLY A 102 27.10 -2.66 7.09
C GLY A 102 27.17 -1.30 6.40
N GLN A 103 26.53 -1.14 5.24
CA GLN A 103 26.32 0.14 4.58
C GLN A 103 25.06 0.81 5.15
N PRO A 104 25.06 2.09 5.51
CA PRO A 104 23.85 2.83 5.86
C PRO A 104 22.84 2.75 4.73
N GLN A 105 21.66 2.21 5.01
CA GLN A 105 20.57 2.10 4.05
C GLN A 105 19.54 3.22 4.27
N TYR A 106 19.14 3.45 5.52
CA TYR A 106 18.25 4.55 5.90
C TYR A 106 18.67 5.24 7.19
N TYR A 107 18.19 6.47 7.33
CA TYR A 107 18.12 7.24 8.56
C TYR A 107 16.68 7.27 9.05
N GLU A 108 16.44 6.83 10.28
CA GLU A 108 15.15 6.93 10.95
C GLU A 108 15.11 8.21 11.80
N PHE A 109 14.43 9.25 11.30
CA PHE A 109 14.24 10.52 11.98
C PHE A 109 12.93 10.54 12.75
N TYR A 110 12.97 10.94 14.03
CA TYR A 110 11.79 11.05 14.86
C TYR A 110 11.17 12.43 14.80
N VAL A 111 9.84 12.50 14.74
CA VAL A 111 9.09 13.73 15.03
C VAL A 111 8.81 13.76 16.52
N ARG A 112 9.08 14.88 17.19
CA ARG A 112 8.92 15.01 18.64
C ARG A 112 8.13 16.24 19.01
N ASN A 113 7.26 16.10 20.00
CA ASN A 113 6.64 17.20 20.71
C ASN A 113 6.62 16.91 22.22
N ASN A 114 6.01 17.80 23.00
CA ASN A 114 5.86 17.61 24.45
C ASN A 114 4.96 16.43 24.86
N ARG A 115 4.21 15.84 23.92
CA ARG A 115 3.32 14.69 24.14
C ARG A 115 3.93 13.36 23.73
N GLY A 116 5.11 13.35 23.09
CA GLY A 116 5.81 12.13 22.69
C GLY A 116 6.30 12.18 21.25
N ILE A 117 6.08 11.08 20.53
CA ILE A 117 6.50 10.87 19.13
C ILE A 117 5.23 10.78 18.27
N PRO A 118 4.82 11.87 17.60
CA PRO A 118 3.68 11.86 16.69
C PRO A 118 3.90 11.00 15.44
N GLY A 119 5.16 10.77 15.07
CA GLY A 119 5.54 9.99 13.91
C GLY A 119 7.04 9.91 13.71
N TYR A 120 7.47 9.24 12.65
CA TYR A 120 8.87 9.13 12.25
C TYR A 120 8.99 8.89 10.74
N PHE A 121 10.17 9.19 10.21
CA PHE A 121 10.50 9.11 8.79
C PHE A 121 11.67 8.15 8.57
N TRP A 122 11.61 7.35 7.51
CA TRP A 122 12.78 6.66 6.97
C TRP A 122 13.24 7.39 5.73
N THR A 123 14.46 7.90 5.78
CA THR A 123 15.09 8.70 4.73
C THR A 123 16.32 7.97 4.21
N ALA A 124 16.56 7.95 2.91
CA ALA A 124 17.67 7.25 2.30
C ALA A 124 19.02 7.73 2.87
N ALA A 125 19.84 6.76 3.31
CA ALA A 125 21.22 6.99 3.70
C ALA A 125 22.21 6.70 2.56
N ASN A 126 21.71 6.26 1.40
CA ASN A 126 22.47 5.97 0.19
C ASN A 126 21.75 6.53 -1.05
N LYS A 127 22.46 7.24 -1.93
CA LYS A 127 21.90 7.83 -3.16
C LYS A 127 21.34 6.79 -4.13
N LEU A 128 21.82 5.54 -4.06
CA LEU A 128 21.32 4.44 -4.89
C LEU A 128 19.85 4.11 -4.63
N MET A 129 19.29 4.56 -3.51
CA MET A 129 17.86 4.40 -3.23
C MET A 129 16.97 5.15 -4.24
N GLY A 130 17.49 6.16 -4.95
CA GLY A 130 16.79 6.93 -5.98
C GLY A 130 15.84 8.00 -5.46
N HIS A 131 15.28 7.79 -4.26
CA HIS A 131 14.40 8.73 -3.58
C HIS A 131 14.93 9.07 -2.19
N GLY A 132 14.64 10.28 -1.73
CA GLY A 132 15.00 10.79 -0.42
C GLY A 132 14.19 10.18 0.71
N ILE A 133 12.86 10.20 0.62
CA ILE A 133 11.96 9.65 1.65
C ILE A 133 11.44 8.29 1.21
N PHE A 134 11.58 7.30 2.08
CA PHE A 134 11.08 5.95 1.84
C PHE A 134 9.75 5.72 2.55
N ARG A 135 9.64 6.11 3.83
CA ARG A 135 8.43 5.90 4.63
C ARG A 135 8.18 7.02 5.63
N ILE A 136 6.89 7.19 5.93
CA ILE A 136 6.36 8.06 6.98
C ILE A 136 5.40 7.21 7.81
N TYR A 137 5.58 7.22 9.13
CA TYR A 137 4.72 6.49 10.04
C TYR A 137 4.09 7.44 11.05
N GLU A 138 2.83 7.17 11.39
CA GLU A 138 2.13 7.85 12.47
C GLU A 138 2.29 7.07 13.79
N GLY A 139 2.54 7.82 14.86
CA GLY A 139 2.82 7.31 16.19
C GLY A 139 4.30 6.98 16.43
N ALA A 140 4.60 6.60 17.66
CA ALA A 140 5.89 6.02 18.01
C ALA A 140 6.05 4.64 17.33
N PRO A 141 7.27 4.22 16.96
CA PRO A 141 7.49 2.86 16.50
C PRO A 141 7.00 1.85 17.53
N SER A 142 6.45 0.73 17.06
CA SER A 142 6.06 -0.40 17.91
C SER A 142 7.25 -1.17 18.48
N TYR A 143 8.46 -0.83 18.07
CA TYR A 143 9.72 -1.47 18.45
C TYR A 143 10.67 -0.50 19.18
N ASN A 144 11.66 -1.08 19.87
CA ASN A 144 12.71 -0.35 20.54
C ASN A 144 14.08 -0.92 20.14
N HIS A 145 14.88 -0.12 19.44
CA HIS A 145 16.21 -0.55 18.94
C HIS A 145 17.16 -1.04 20.04
N SER A 146 17.08 -0.49 21.27
CA SER A 146 17.89 -1.00 22.38
C SER A 146 17.47 -2.38 22.84
N LEU A 147 16.15 -2.65 22.89
CA LEU A 147 15.64 -3.97 23.28
C LEU A 147 15.97 -4.99 22.21
N ILE A 148 15.76 -4.67 20.93
CA ILE A 148 16.15 -5.51 19.80
C ILE A 148 17.64 -5.85 19.89
N ALA A 149 18.50 -4.86 20.13
CA ALA A 149 19.92 -5.10 20.28
C ALA A 149 20.22 -6.05 21.45
N GLN A 150 19.62 -5.82 22.62
CA GLN A 150 19.81 -6.66 23.81
C GLN A 150 19.36 -8.11 23.58
N ASP A 151 18.18 -8.30 23.00
CA ASP A 151 17.62 -9.63 22.71
C ASP A 151 18.49 -10.37 21.69
N ALA A 152 18.90 -9.70 20.62
CA ALA A 152 19.80 -10.25 19.62
C ALA A 152 21.17 -10.65 20.21
N GLU A 153 21.76 -9.83 21.08
CA GLU A 153 23.01 -10.21 21.76
C GLU A 153 22.83 -11.47 22.62
N ALA A 154 21.71 -11.58 23.34
CA ALA A 154 21.44 -12.74 24.19
C ALA A 154 21.34 -14.03 23.36
N ILE A 155 20.65 -13.97 22.22
CA ILE A 155 20.50 -15.08 21.26
C ILE A 155 21.87 -15.49 20.71
N VAL A 156 22.66 -14.53 20.23
CA VAL A 156 23.99 -14.81 19.66
C VAL A 156 24.94 -15.36 20.71
N LYS A 157 24.97 -14.82 21.93
CA LYS A 157 25.81 -15.33 23.03
C LYS A 157 25.42 -16.74 23.45
N ALA A 158 24.13 -17.09 23.41
CA ALA A 158 23.68 -18.44 23.71
C ALA A 158 24.09 -19.44 22.62
N ARG A 159 24.06 -19.02 21.35
CA ARG A 159 24.41 -19.88 20.20
C ARG A 159 25.92 -20.00 19.97
N TYR A 160 26.68 -18.93 20.23
CA TYR A 160 28.12 -18.81 19.99
C TYR A 160 28.86 -18.33 21.26
N PRO A 161 28.86 -19.11 22.36
CA PRO A 161 29.37 -18.66 23.65
C PRO A 161 30.88 -18.32 23.65
N ASP A 162 31.66 -18.91 22.75
CA ASP A 162 33.11 -18.71 22.65
C ASP A 162 33.54 -17.61 21.67
N TYR A 163 32.57 -16.91 21.06
CA TYR A 163 32.81 -15.94 20.00
C TYR A 163 32.54 -14.53 20.54
N PRO A 164 33.58 -13.72 20.83
CA PRO A 164 33.39 -12.35 21.28
C PRO A 164 32.62 -11.52 20.25
N LEU A 165 31.64 -10.77 20.75
CA LEU A 165 30.86 -9.82 19.99
C LEU A 165 31.71 -8.57 19.69
N LEU A 166 31.79 -8.20 18.41
CA LEU A 166 32.54 -7.04 17.91
C LEU A 166 31.64 -5.82 17.73
N SER A 167 30.41 -6.01 17.25
CA SER A 167 29.43 -4.94 17.04
C SER A 167 28.02 -5.50 17.02
N ASN A 168 27.04 -4.67 17.37
CA ASN A 168 25.62 -4.91 17.17
C ASN A 168 24.98 -3.59 16.72
N VAL A 169 24.41 -3.57 15.51
CA VAL A 169 23.79 -2.38 14.93
C VAL A 169 22.40 -2.72 14.38
N PRO A 170 21.43 -1.78 14.43
CA PRO A 170 20.15 -1.93 13.75
C PRO A 170 20.40 -2.12 12.24
N ALA A 171 19.77 -3.12 11.66
CA ALA A 171 19.94 -3.43 10.26
C ALA A 171 18.64 -3.85 9.59
N LEU A 172 18.67 -3.89 8.28
CA LEU A 172 17.58 -4.32 7.43
C LEU A 172 18.07 -5.43 6.50
N TYR A 173 17.21 -6.42 6.31
CA TYR A 173 17.39 -7.46 5.31
C TYR A 173 16.14 -7.58 4.43
N GLY A 174 16.32 -8.07 3.20
CA GLY A 174 15.23 -8.18 2.22
C GLY A 174 14.99 -6.90 1.40
N GLY A 175 14.34 -7.02 0.25
CA GLY A 175 14.21 -5.91 -0.71
C GLY A 175 12.81 -5.39 -1.00
N GLY A 176 11.77 -6.23 -1.04
CA GLY A 176 10.40 -5.75 -1.26
C GLY A 176 9.82 -5.01 -0.05
N TYR A 177 10.12 -5.51 1.15
CA TYR A 177 9.75 -4.90 2.42
C TYR A 177 10.89 -5.14 3.42
N PRO A 178 11.82 -4.18 3.59
CA PRO A 178 12.99 -4.39 4.43
C PRO A 178 12.55 -4.72 5.86
N MET A 179 13.04 -5.85 6.37
CA MET A 179 12.70 -6.38 7.69
C MET A 179 13.71 -5.89 8.72
N LEU A 180 13.20 -5.41 9.85
CA LEU A 180 14.04 -4.91 10.94
C LEU A 180 14.80 -6.07 11.60
N SER A 181 16.09 -5.88 11.82
CA SER A 181 16.98 -6.87 12.39
C SER A 181 18.11 -6.23 13.17
N SER A 182 18.87 -7.07 13.88
CA SER A 182 20.16 -6.72 14.45
C SER A 182 21.27 -7.40 13.65
N ARG A 183 22.19 -6.61 13.10
CA ARG A 183 23.41 -7.11 12.46
C ARG A 183 24.51 -7.18 13.51
N ILE A 184 24.90 -8.40 13.85
CA ILE A 184 25.93 -8.68 14.85
C ILE A 184 27.19 -9.19 14.16
N MET A 185 28.33 -8.61 14.48
CA MET A 185 29.63 -9.16 14.09
C MET A 185 30.21 -9.91 15.28
N ILE A 186 30.61 -11.15 15.09
CA ILE A 186 31.32 -11.96 16.09
C ILE A 186 32.69 -12.35 15.54
N ARG A 187 33.63 -12.73 16.41
CA ARG A 187 34.93 -13.27 15.99
C ARG A 187 35.10 -14.68 16.51
N ASN A 188 35.39 -15.61 15.62
CA ASN A 188 35.85 -16.94 16.00
C ASN A 188 37.25 -16.84 16.63
N THR A 189 37.37 -17.17 17.91
CA THR A 189 38.65 -17.09 18.65
C THR A 189 39.69 -18.09 18.17
N SER A 190 39.25 -19.21 17.59
CA SER A 190 40.14 -20.27 17.12
C SER A 190 40.71 -19.99 15.72
N SER A 191 39.88 -19.49 14.80
CA SER A 191 40.32 -19.16 13.43
C SER A 191 40.75 -17.70 13.24
N GLY A 192 40.33 -16.81 14.15
CA GLY A 192 40.50 -15.36 14.02
C GLY A 192 39.55 -14.70 13.02
N VAL A 193 38.70 -15.49 12.34
CA VAL A 193 37.76 -15.01 11.32
C VAL A 193 36.57 -14.32 11.98
N SER A 194 36.18 -13.17 11.43
CA SER A 194 34.94 -12.49 11.82
C SER A 194 33.77 -13.00 10.99
N GLU A 195 32.64 -13.23 11.64
CA GLU A 195 31.41 -13.70 11.03
C GLU A 195 30.29 -12.69 11.30
N ARG A 196 29.41 -12.52 10.32
CA ARG A 196 28.19 -11.73 10.44
C ARG A 196 27.04 -12.66 10.82
N ILE A 197 26.23 -12.22 11.77
CA ILE A 197 24.99 -12.87 12.17
C ILE A 197 23.87 -11.85 12.06
N ILE A 198 22.79 -12.21 11.38
CA ILE A 198 21.57 -11.39 11.31
C ILE A 198 20.54 -12.04 12.23
N VAL A 199 19.97 -11.26 13.15
CA VAL A 199 18.89 -11.70 14.03
C VAL A 199 17.66 -10.86 13.73
N ASP A 200 16.57 -11.50 13.36
CA ASP A 200 15.31 -10.79 13.09
C ASP A 200 14.75 -10.16 14.38
N ALA A 201 14.29 -8.91 14.26
CA ALA A 201 13.90 -8.11 15.41
C ALA A 201 12.59 -8.55 16.08
N PHE A 202 11.76 -9.36 15.41
CA PHE A 202 10.43 -9.72 15.89
C PHE A 202 10.30 -11.21 16.19
N THR A 203 10.88 -12.07 15.36
CA THR A 203 10.87 -13.53 15.52
C THR A 203 12.00 -14.02 16.41
N HIS A 204 13.05 -13.20 16.60
CA HIS A 204 14.26 -13.56 17.35
C HIS A 204 15.03 -14.73 16.73
N GLU A 205 14.79 -15.02 15.45
CA GLU A 205 15.49 -16.07 14.72
C GLU A 205 16.80 -15.54 14.12
N ILE A 206 17.81 -16.42 14.06
CA ILE A 206 19.02 -16.15 13.29
C ILE A 206 18.67 -16.37 11.83
N VAL A 207 18.65 -15.29 11.07
CA VAL A 207 18.37 -15.32 9.63
C VAL A 207 19.62 -15.84 8.91
N PRO A 208 19.53 -16.94 8.16
CA PRO A 208 20.66 -17.46 7.43
C PRO A 208 21.09 -16.48 6.32
N ASP A 209 22.39 -16.36 6.09
CA ASP A 209 22.89 -15.69 4.89
C ASP A 209 22.41 -16.43 3.63
N HIS A 210 22.12 -15.66 2.60
CA HIS A 210 21.61 -16.18 1.33
C HIS A 210 22.60 -17.16 0.64
N ALA A 211 22.11 -18.29 0.11
CA ALA A 211 22.96 -19.33 -0.50
C ALA A 211 23.41 -19.07 -1.97
N SER A 212 22.71 -18.23 -2.74
CA SER A 212 23.04 -17.87 -4.15
C SER A 212 22.57 -16.47 -4.58
N GLU A 213 23.24 -15.74 -5.46
CA GLU A 213 22.81 -14.37 -5.86
C GLU A 213 21.38 -14.26 -6.47
N ASP A 214 20.77 -15.38 -6.89
CA ASP A 214 19.50 -15.40 -7.63
C ASP A 214 18.20 -15.43 -6.79
N TYR A 215 18.22 -15.69 -5.48
CA TYR A 215 16.99 -15.80 -4.66
C TYR A 215 16.78 -14.59 -3.75
N LYS A 216 15.55 -14.06 -3.77
CA LYS A 216 15.15 -12.78 -3.16
C LYS A 216 13.94 -12.93 -2.22
N GLY A 217 13.86 -14.05 -1.49
CA GLY A 217 12.85 -14.30 -0.47
C GLY A 217 13.17 -13.65 0.88
N HIS A 218 12.28 -13.85 1.85
CA HIS A 218 12.39 -13.34 3.22
C HIS A 218 13.08 -14.32 4.19
N GLU A 219 13.29 -15.56 3.77
CA GLU A 219 13.92 -16.61 4.58
C GLU A 219 15.44 -16.40 4.77
N TYR A 220 16.04 -15.48 4.02
CA TYR A 220 17.47 -15.27 4.01
C TYR A 220 17.83 -13.78 4.10
N ALA A 221 18.98 -13.53 4.70
CA ALA A 221 19.58 -12.22 4.75
C ALA A 221 20.19 -11.87 3.38
N TRP A 222 19.67 -10.82 2.73
CA TRP A 222 20.27 -10.20 1.55
C TRP A 222 20.18 -8.66 1.60
N SER A 223 21.14 -7.98 0.95
CA SER A 223 21.19 -6.51 0.89
C SER A 223 20.38 -5.98 -0.29
N TYR A 224 19.45 -5.07 0.00
CA TYR A 224 18.73 -4.37 -1.07
C TYR A 224 19.67 -3.55 -1.95
N LEU A 225 20.72 -2.93 -1.38
CA LEU A 225 21.67 -2.13 -2.13
C LEU A 225 22.40 -2.96 -3.18
N ASP A 226 22.82 -4.18 -2.84
CA ASP A 226 23.45 -5.12 -3.78
C ASP A 226 22.50 -5.59 -4.89
N SER A 227 21.19 -5.48 -4.67
CA SER A 227 20.18 -5.94 -5.63
C SER A 227 19.86 -4.93 -6.72
N ILE A 228 20.33 -3.69 -6.56
CA ILE A 228 20.11 -2.61 -7.52
C ILE A 228 21.10 -2.81 -8.69
N PRO A 229 20.62 -2.98 -9.93
CA PRO A 229 21.52 -3.13 -11.07
C PRO A 229 22.38 -1.88 -11.27
N GLU A 230 23.68 -2.05 -11.52
CA GLU A 230 24.61 -0.93 -11.78
C GLU A 230 24.13 -0.01 -12.92
N SER A 231 23.40 -0.56 -13.90
CA SER A 231 22.80 0.20 -14.99
C SER A 231 21.77 1.24 -14.53
N GLU A 232 21.17 1.08 -13.34
CA GLU A 232 20.21 2.01 -12.76
C GLU A 232 20.87 3.11 -11.91
N TYR A 233 22.15 2.96 -11.53
CA TYR A 233 22.82 3.88 -10.61
C TYR A 233 22.77 5.34 -11.08
N PRO A 234 23.10 5.68 -12.35
CA PRO A 234 23.10 7.08 -12.78
C PRO A 234 21.73 7.75 -12.67
N ALA A 235 20.66 7.03 -13.02
CA ALA A 235 19.30 7.57 -12.97
C ALA A 235 18.84 7.79 -11.53
N ARG A 236 19.11 6.82 -10.64
CA ARG A 236 18.78 6.90 -9.21
C ARG A 236 19.54 8.03 -8.51
N ILE A 237 20.85 8.15 -8.76
CA ILE A 237 21.67 9.23 -8.21
C ILE A 237 21.15 10.59 -8.69
N ALA A 238 20.90 10.75 -9.99
CA ALA A 238 20.40 12.01 -10.55
C ALA A 238 19.03 12.40 -9.96
N GLN A 239 18.14 11.43 -9.77
CA GLN A 239 16.85 11.65 -9.15
C GLN A 239 16.99 12.10 -7.69
N TRP A 240 17.84 11.43 -6.91
CA TRP A 240 18.10 11.80 -5.52
C TRP A 240 18.72 13.21 -5.41
N GLU A 241 19.67 13.55 -6.29
CA GLU A 241 20.33 14.86 -6.30
C GLU A 241 19.37 16.01 -6.67
N LEU A 242 18.42 15.75 -7.57
CA LEU A 242 17.35 16.71 -7.86
C LEU A 242 16.46 17.00 -6.64
N GLN A 243 16.08 15.95 -5.91
CA GLN A 243 15.27 16.08 -4.69
C GLN A 243 16.04 16.80 -3.58
N GLU A 244 17.32 16.47 -3.41
CA GLU A 244 18.23 17.14 -2.46
C GLU A 244 18.37 18.62 -2.77
N SER A 245 18.65 18.98 -4.02
CA SER A 245 18.85 20.38 -4.43
C SER A 245 17.63 21.23 -4.10
N ASN A 246 16.42 20.69 -4.33
CA ASN A 246 15.19 21.39 -3.97
C ASN A 246 15.02 21.53 -2.45
N ALA A 247 15.29 20.48 -1.69
CA ALA A 247 15.19 20.50 -0.23
C ALA A 247 16.16 21.49 0.41
N SER A 248 17.44 21.43 0.04
CA SER A 248 18.46 22.33 0.56
C SER A 248 18.17 23.79 0.21
N ARG A 249 17.71 24.09 -1.02
CA ARG A 249 17.32 25.45 -1.40
C ARG A 249 16.23 26.04 -0.48
N ILE A 250 15.24 25.24 -0.08
CA ILE A 250 14.13 25.69 0.79
C ILE A 250 14.61 25.83 2.23
N VAL A 251 15.41 24.89 2.73
CA VAL A 251 15.97 24.96 4.08
C VAL A 251 16.92 26.15 4.22
N ASP A 252 17.80 26.38 3.24
CA ASP A 252 18.70 27.52 3.19
C ASP A 252 17.92 28.84 3.15
N TYR A 253 16.85 28.91 2.36
CA TYR A 253 15.94 30.06 2.36
C TYR A 253 15.34 30.29 3.75
N ALA A 254 14.78 29.25 4.38
CA ALA A 254 14.19 29.34 5.72
C ALA A 254 15.20 29.87 6.75
N MET A 255 16.42 29.31 6.74
CA MET A 255 17.50 29.75 7.62
C MET A 255 17.93 31.20 7.34
N ALA A 256 17.97 31.62 6.07
CA ALA A 256 18.25 33.00 5.68
C ALA A 256 17.18 33.99 6.17
N GLN A 257 15.93 33.53 6.31
CA GLN A 257 14.85 34.29 6.96
C GLN A 257 14.91 34.27 8.50
N GLY A 258 15.93 33.64 9.09
CA GLY A 258 16.11 33.55 10.54
C GLY A 258 15.27 32.48 11.23
N ILE A 259 14.67 31.55 10.47
CA ILE A 259 13.86 30.45 11.01
C ILE A 259 14.79 29.41 11.65
N ASP A 260 14.60 29.10 12.93
CA ASP A 260 15.28 27.96 13.58
C ASP A 260 14.57 26.65 13.19
N ILE A 261 15.16 25.95 12.23
CA ILE A 261 14.64 24.71 11.65
C ILE A 261 14.58 23.51 12.60
N ARG A 262 15.04 23.67 13.85
CA ARG A 262 14.98 22.64 14.91
C ARG A 262 13.77 22.80 15.82
N LEU A 263 13.06 23.92 15.69
CA LEU A 263 11.86 24.23 16.47
C LEU A 263 10.60 24.03 15.61
N PRO A 264 9.43 23.79 16.25
CA PRO A 264 8.15 23.81 15.55
C PRO A 264 7.96 25.15 14.83
N LEU A 265 7.35 25.12 13.65
CA LEU A 265 7.06 26.35 12.91
C LEU A 265 6.00 27.18 13.67
N SER A 266 6.31 28.46 13.92
CA SER A 266 5.28 29.43 14.29
C SER A 266 4.38 29.72 13.08
N GLU A 267 3.18 30.28 13.30
CA GLU A 267 2.29 30.66 12.20
C GLU A 267 2.94 31.69 11.24
N GLU A 268 3.76 32.59 11.79
CA GLU A 268 4.55 33.56 11.02
C GLU A 268 5.57 32.85 10.12
N ASN A 269 6.36 31.93 10.68
CA ASN A 269 7.36 31.17 9.93
C ASN A 269 6.70 30.24 8.90
N ALA A 270 5.58 29.61 9.26
CA ALA A 270 4.77 28.78 8.38
C ALA A 270 4.29 29.56 7.14
N SER A 271 3.87 30.81 7.33
CA SER A 271 3.44 31.69 6.23
C SER A 271 4.60 32.05 5.30
N ILE A 272 5.80 32.31 5.83
CA ILE A 272 7.01 32.56 5.02
C ILE A 272 7.30 31.36 4.11
N ILE A 273 7.23 30.14 4.63
CA ILE A 273 7.46 28.92 3.87
C ILE A 273 6.35 28.67 2.83
N ARG A 274 5.08 28.90 3.19
CA ARG A 274 3.95 28.82 2.25
C ARG A 274 4.08 29.79 1.08
N ASN A 275 4.46 31.03 1.33
CA ASN A 275 4.66 32.04 0.28
C ASN A 275 5.80 31.64 -0.68
N TYR A 276 6.86 31.01 -0.15
CA TYR A 276 7.93 30.45 -0.98
C TYR A 276 7.40 29.36 -1.92
N TYR A 277 6.51 28.47 -1.44
CA TYR A 277 5.89 27.46 -2.27
C TYR A 277 4.94 28.03 -3.34
N ALA A 278 4.21 29.09 -3.00
CA ALA A 278 3.30 29.77 -3.92
C ALA A 278 4.03 30.59 -5.02
N GLY A 279 5.36 30.65 -5.01
CA GLY A 279 6.15 31.44 -5.95
C GLY A 279 6.16 32.95 -5.64
N GLU A 280 5.63 33.36 -4.49
CA GLU A 280 5.62 34.74 -4.02
C GLU A 280 6.93 35.07 -3.28
N SER A 281 8.06 35.03 -3.99
CA SER A 281 9.34 35.41 -3.39
C SER A 281 9.41 36.94 -3.22
N PRO A 282 9.67 37.50 -2.02
CA PRO A 282 9.86 38.93 -1.84
C PRO A 282 11.29 39.32 -2.25
N GLY A 283 11.43 39.95 -3.42
CA GLY A 283 12.48 40.91 -3.74
C GLY A 283 13.90 40.37 -3.97
N GLU A 284 14.24 40.11 -5.23
CA GLU A 284 15.56 40.50 -5.73
C GLU A 284 15.59 42.05 -5.81
N SER A 285 16.16 42.68 -4.78
CA SER A 285 16.53 44.08 -4.84
C SER A 285 17.80 44.25 -5.68
N ALA A 286 17.66 44.99 -6.78
CA ALA A 286 18.66 45.75 -7.53
C ALA A 286 20.13 45.64 -7.05
N ASP A 287 20.95 44.91 -7.82
CA ASP A 287 22.32 45.34 -8.10
C ASP A 287 22.55 45.36 -9.60
N GLY A 288 23.14 46.46 -10.07
CA GLY A 288 23.17 46.86 -11.47
C GLY A 288 24.19 46.08 -12.29
N SER A 289 23.71 45.31 -13.26
CA SER A 289 24.47 45.00 -14.47
C SER A 289 23.51 44.73 -15.63
N PRO A 290 23.69 45.37 -16.81
CA PRO A 290 22.77 45.26 -17.92
C PRO A 290 23.03 43.94 -18.67
N ALA A 291 22.27 42.91 -18.34
CA ALA A 291 22.16 41.72 -19.18
C ALA A 291 21.02 41.91 -20.17
N GLN A 292 21.32 41.63 -21.44
CA GLN A 292 20.50 41.87 -22.61
C GLN A 292 19.11 41.21 -22.50
N GLU A 293 18.07 41.99 -22.76
CA GLU A 293 16.73 41.50 -23.09
C GLU A 293 16.82 40.49 -24.23
N THR A 294 16.56 39.23 -23.93
CA THR A 294 15.99 38.30 -24.91
C THR A 294 14.51 38.21 -24.57
N ASP A 295 13.72 38.85 -25.42
CA ASP A 295 12.27 38.82 -25.47
C ASP A 295 11.79 37.36 -25.62
N GLY A 296 11.38 36.77 -24.50
CA GLY A 296 10.93 35.39 -24.42
C GLY A 296 10.38 35.01 -23.05
N SER A 297 9.87 35.98 -22.28
CA SER A 297 9.15 35.71 -21.04
C SER A 297 7.92 34.86 -21.37
N PRO A 298 7.73 33.67 -20.77
CA PRO A 298 6.49 32.93 -20.92
C PRO A 298 5.35 33.84 -20.43
N GLU A 299 4.31 33.95 -21.25
CA GLU A 299 3.09 34.69 -20.94
C GLU A 299 2.67 34.38 -19.49
N LYS A 300 2.61 35.42 -18.65
CA LYS A 300 2.07 35.32 -17.30
C LYS A 300 0.67 34.73 -17.43
N ILE A 301 0.50 33.47 -17.04
CA ILE A 301 -0.80 32.81 -17.06
C ILE A 301 -1.73 33.64 -16.17
N ASP A 302 -2.85 34.10 -16.73
CA ASP A 302 -3.88 34.84 -16.00
C ASP A 302 -4.60 33.84 -15.07
N ILE A 303 -4.15 33.76 -13.82
CA ILE A 303 -4.63 32.82 -12.81
C ILE A 303 -6.03 33.27 -12.38
N ARG A 304 -7.05 32.76 -13.06
CA ARG A 304 -8.46 32.94 -12.71
C ARG A 304 -8.91 31.81 -11.77
N PRO A 305 -9.77 32.08 -10.76
CA PRO A 305 -10.34 31.02 -9.94
C PRO A 305 -11.00 29.94 -10.82
N VAL A 306 -10.97 28.68 -10.38
CA VAL A 306 -11.67 27.59 -11.07
C VAL A 306 -13.17 27.87 -11.01
N THR A 307 -13.72 28.41 -12.09
CA THR A 307 -15.13 28.74 -12.20
C THR A 307 -15.93 27.55 -12.73
N ASP A 308 -17.23 27.50 -12.44
CA ASP A 308 -18.14 26.54 -13.06
C ASP A 308 -18.10 26.57 -14.59
N GLU A 309 -17.84 27.74 -15.18
CA GLU A 309 -17.66 27.87 -16.63
C GLU A 309 -16.41 27.12 -17.09
N LEU A 310 -15.28 27.32 -16.42
CA LEU A 310 -14.03 26.62 -16.72
C LEU A 310 -14.17 25.09 -16.55
N ILE A 311 -14.88 24.65 -15.50
CA ILE A 311 -15.20 23.24 -15.28
C ILE A 311 -16.02 22.70 -16.45
N ARG A 312 -17.08 23.40 -16.87
CA ARG A 312 -17.93 22.96 -17.99
C ARG A 312 -17.20 22.94 -19.35
N GLU A 313 -16.32 23.90 -19.60
CA GLU A 313 -15.53 23.97 -20.83
C GLU A 313 -14.51 22.82 -20.97
N ASN A 314 -14.08 22.25 -19.83
CA ASN A 314 -13.09 21.17 -19.78
C ASN A 314 -13.71 19.77 -19.60
N VAL A 315 -15.02 19.63 -19.82
CA VAL A 315 -15.67 18.31 -19.88
C VAL A 315 -15.17 17.54 -21.10
N VAL A 316 -14.73 16.30 -20.87
CA VAL A 316 -14.28 15.38 -21.91
C VAL A 316 -15.50 14.82 -22.66
N PRO A 317 -15.54 14.89 -24.00
CA PRO A 317 -16.57 14.22 -24.79
C PRO A 317 -16.51 12.69 -24.62
N VAL A 318 -17.68 12.03 -24.59
CA VAL A 318 -17.77 10.57 -24.40
C VAL A 318 -16.95 9.79 -25.43
N GLU A 319 -16.94 10.21 -26.70
CA GLU A 319 -16.13 9.56 -27.75
C GLU A 319 -14.63 9.64 -27.49
N THR A 320 -14.17 10.77 -26.96
CA THR A 320 -12.77 10.95 -26.58
C THR A 320 -12.43 10.06 -25.38
N ALA A 321 -13.32 10.01 -24.38
CA ALA A 321 -13.16 9.11 -23.24
C ALA A 321 -13.20 7.63 -23.66
N ARG A 322 -14.03 7.25 -24.63
CA ARG A 322 -14.12 5.89 -25.18
C ARG A 322 -12.84 5.49 -25.91
N THR A 323 -12.30 6.40 -26.72
CA THR A 323 -11.00 6.22 -27.40
C THR A 323 -9.91 5.91 -26.38
N ARG A 324 -9.93 6.64 -25.28
CA ARG A 324 -8.99 6.46 -24.17
C ARG A 324 -9.21 5.15 -23.40
N ALA A 325 -10.45 4.81 -23.07
CA ALA A 325 -10.77 3.52 -22.47
C ALA A 325 -10.33 2.34 -23.36
N GLN A 326 -10.42 2.49 -24.68
CA GLN A 326 -10.01 1.45 -25.63
C GLN A 326 -8.49 1.29 -25.66
N SER A 327 -7.76 2.40 -25.60
CA SER A 327 -6.29 2.44 -25.46
C SER A 327 -5.86 1.64 -24.22
N VAL A 328 -6.49 1.89 -23.07
CA VAL A 328 -6.24 1.15 -21.81
C VAL A 328 -6.51 -0.34 -21.94
N LEU A 329 -7.68 -0.71 -22.50
CA LEU A 329 -8.04 -2.11 -22.65
C LEU A 329 -7.01 -2.86 -23.52
N TRP A 330 -6.58 -2.23 -24.61
CA TRP A 330 -5.57 -2.81 -25.50
C TRP A 330 -4.19 -2.86 -24.88
N ASP A 331 -3.76 -1.82 -24.18
CA ASP A 331 -2.52 -1.83 -23.42
C ASP A 331 -2.51 -3.01 -22.44
N ARG A 332 -3.61 -3.24 -21.71
CA ARG A 332 -3.74 -4.39 -20.79
C ARG A 332 -3.76 -5.75 -21.48
N GLN A 333 -4.42 -5.86 -22.64
CA GLN A 333 -4.46 -7.10 -23.43
C GLN A 333 -3.08 -7.46 -24.01
N VAL A 334 -2.21 -6.47 -24.15
CA VAL A 334 -0.90 -6.57 -24.78
C VAL A 334 0.23 -6.65 -23.76
N ASP A 335 0.09 -6.02 -22.59
CA ASP A 335 1.09 -5.99 -21.52
C ASP A 335 1.21 -7.36 -20.82
N ARG A 336 1.97 -8.22 -21.50
CA ARG A 336 2.57 -9.48 -21.06
C ARG A 336 1.60 -10.48 -20.43
N PRO A 337 1.03 -11.42 -21.22
CA PRO A 337 0.34 -12.61 -20.69
C PRO A 337 1.20 -13.49 -19.76
N GLU A 338 2.50 -13.19 -19.63
CA GLU A 338 3.46 -13.85 -18.76
C GLU A 338 3.56 -13.23 -17.36
N ILE A 339 3.02 -12.01 -17.13
CA ILE A 339 3.12 -11.28 -15.84
C ILE A 339 1.78 -11.21 -15.11
N TYR A 340 0.66 -11.26 -15.81
CA TYR A 340 -0.67 -11.41 -15.21
C TYR A 340 -1.32 -12.67 -15.80
N GLU A 341 -1.48 -13.71 -14.98
CA GLU A 341 -2.23 -14.94 -15.33
C GLU A 341 -3.72 -14.67 -15.62
N ASP A 342 -4.17 -13.41 -15.48
CA ASP A 342 -5.53 -13.01 -15.77
C ASP A 342 -5.77 -12.82 -17.28
N LEU A 343 -5.86 -13.95 -17.99
CA LEU A 343 -6.33 -14.02 -19.38
C LEU A 343 -7.79 -13.55 -19.53
N SER A 344 -8.48 -13.12 -18.46
CA SER A 344 -9.91 -12.80 -18.54
C SER A 344 -10.24 -11.68 -19.51
N TYR A 345 -9.30 -10.74 -19.71
CA TYR A 345 -9.46 -9.60 -20.61
C TYR A 345 -9.03 -9.87 -22.06
N ARG A 346 -8.36 -10.98 -22.36
CA ARG A 346 -7.80 -11.25 -23.71
C ARG A 346 -8.87 -11.22 -24.81
N ASP A 347 -10.04 -11.77 -24.50
CA ASP A 347 -11.18 -11.83 -25.42
C ASP A 347 -12.26 -10.79 -25.11
N ALA A 348 -11.89 -9.71 -24.43
CA ALA A 348 -12.81 -8.66 -24.01
C ALA A 348 -12.86 -7.49 -24.99
N THR A 349 -13.97 -6.77 -24.97
CA THR A 349 -14.20 -5.51 -25.68
C THR A 349 -14.76 -4.49 -24.71
N LEU A 350 -14.66 -3.21 -25.02
CA LEU A 350 -15.50 -2.23 -24.34
C LEU A 350 -16.97 -2.49 -24.66
N GLY A 351 -17.84 -2.29 -23.67
CA GLY A 351 -19.28 -2.38 -23.89
C GLY A 351 -19.77 -1.34 -24.88
N SER A 352 -20.76 -1.73 -25.67
CA SER A 352 -21.36 -0.88 -26.71
C SER A 352 -22.30 0.19 -26.13
N ARG A 353 -22.62 0.12 -24.84
CA ARG A 353 -23.47 1.10 -24.15
C ARG A 353 -22.68 2.38 -23.86
N ASP A 354 -23.41 3.48 -23.73
CA ASP A 354 -22.82 4.72 -23.23
C ASP A 354 -22.28 4.51 -21.81
N PRO A 355 -21.14 5.12 -21.47
CA PRO A 355 -20.59 5.00 -20.13
C PRO A 355 -21.52 5.65 -19.12
N VAL A 356 -21.45 5.16 -17.89
CA VAL A 356 -22.07 5.84 -16.76
C VAL A 356 -21.21 7.06 -16.40
N ALA A 357 -21.81 8.25 -16.36
CA ALA A 357 -21.14 9.43 -15.81
C ALA A 357 -21.29 9.45 -14.28
N ILE A 358 -20.16 9.58 -13.58
CA ILE A 358 -20.12 9.88 -12.14
C ILE A 358 -19.95 11.39 -11.99
N GLU A 359 -20.83 12.02 -11.23
CA GLU A 359 -20.85 13.47 -11.03
C GLU A 359 -20.49 13.83 -9.58
N ASP A 360 -20.17 15.09 -9.30
CA ASP A 360 -20.26 15.59 -7.94
C ASP A 360 -21.71 15.95 -7.58
N PHE A 361 -21.93 16.45 -6.37
CA PHE A 361 -23.25 16.87 -5.92
C PHE A 361 -23.80 18.06 -6.73
N ALA A 362 -22.94 18.91 -7.27
CA ALA A 362 -23.29 20.05 -8.12
C ALA A 362 -23.64 19.64 -9.57
N GLY A 363 -23.41 18.38 -9.95
CA GLY A 363 -23.65 17.86 -11.29
C GLY A 363 -22.48 18.06 -12.25
N HIS A 364 -21.30 18.41 -11.74
CA HIS A 364 -20.08 18.43 -12.55
C HIS A 364 -19.61 17.01 -12.79
N LYS A 365 -19.36 16.66 -14.06
CA LYS A 365 -18.87 15.33 -14.43
C LYS A 365 -17.44 15.14 -13.92
N LEU A 366 -17.21 14.02 -13.24
CA LEU A 366 -15.92 13.64 -12.68
C LEU A 366 -15.27 12.54 -13.52
N SER A 367 -16.01 11.47 -13.77
CA SER A 367 -15.52 10.31 -14.52
C SER A 367 -16.61 9.63 -15.34
N TYR A 368 -16.18 8.82 -16.31
CA TYR A 368 -16.99 7.92 -17.12
C TYR A 368 -16.58 6.49 -16.81
N VAL A 369 -17.55 5.62 -16.51
CA VAL A 369 -17.35 4.19 -16.27
C VAL A 369 -17.82 3.42 -17.49
N PHE A 370 -16.89 2.78 -18.19
CA PHE A 370 -17.16 1.90 -19.31
C PHE A 370 -17.17 0.45 -18.85
N SER A 371 -18.18 -0.33 -19.25
CA SER A 371 -18.13 -1.78 -19.04
C SER A 371 -17.05 -2.40 -19.94
N VAL A 372 -16.37 -3.41 -19.41
CA VAL A 372 -15.53 -4.32 -20.20
C VAL A 372 -16.28 -5.63 -20.30
N GLU A 373 -16.56 -6.07 -21.52
CA GLU A 373 -17.47 -7.19 -21.80
C GLU A 373 -16.74 -8.32 -22.51
N ARG A 374 -17.09 -9.56 -22.17
CA ARG A 374 -16.66 -10.76 -22.86
C ARG A 374 -17.89 -11.55 -23.27
N SER A 375 -18.06 -11.79 -24.57
CA SER A 375 -19.27 -12.44 -25.11
C SER A 375 -20.58 -11.76 -24.67
N GLY A 376 -20.58 -10.42 -24.57
CA GLY A 376 -21.74 -9.61 -24.16
C GLY A 376 -22.03 -9.60 -22.66
N ARG A 377 -21.16 -10.20 -21.83
CA ARG A 377 -21.26 -10.16 -20.35
C ARG A 377 -20.18 -9.26 -19.78
N ALA A 378 -20.54 -8.31 -18.91
CA ALA A 378 -19.57 -7.49 -18.19
C ALA A 378 -18.66 -8.38 -17.33
N ILE A 379 -17.35 -8.18 -17.46
CA ILE A 379 -16.30 -8.87 -16.68
C ILE A 379 -15.43 -7.92 -15.85
N GLY A 380 -15.46 -6.63 -16.17
CA GLY A 380 -14.80 -5.55 -15.44
C GLY A 380 -15.30 -4.19 -15.92
N GLU A 381 -14.63 -3.13 -15.49
CA GLU A 381 -14.94 -1.74 -15.88
C GLU A 381 -13.64 -0.97 -16.13
N ILE A 382 -13.71 0.08 -16.97
CA ILE A 382 -12.64 1.07 -17.18
C ILE A 382 -13.19 2.45 -16.86
N ILE A 383 -12.52 3.17 -15.95
CA ILE A 383 -12.90 4.52 -15.54
C ILE A 383 -11.99 5.52 -16.24
N VAL A 384 -12.59 6.51 -16.91
CA VAL A 384 -11.86 7.59 -17.59
C VAL A 384 -12.32 8.93 -17.03
N ALA A 385 -11.41 9.89 -16.86
CA ALA A 385 -11.77 11.24 -16.45
C ALA A 385 -12.82 11.85 -17.40
N ALA A 386 -13.90 12.37 -16.84
CA ALA A 386 -14.93 13.12 -17.58
C ALA A 386 -14.65 14.62 -17.58
N ASN A 387 -13.66 15.07 -16.81
CA ASN A 387 -13.16 16.44 -16.79
C ASN A 387 -11.64 16.45 -16.79
N LYS A 388 -11.05 17.26 -17.66
CA LYS A 388 -9.59 17.35 -17.82
C LYS A 388 -8.88 17.94 -16.60
N GLY A 389 -9.57 18.77 -15.80
CA GLY A 389 -8.97 19.46 -14.66
C GLY A 389 -8.84 18.62 -13.38
N LEU A 390 -9.32 17.37 -13.38
CA LEU A 390 -9.25 16.49 -12.21
C LEU A 390 -8.15 15.44 -12.30
N PHE A 391 -8.10 14.69 -13.41
CA PHE A 391 -7.16 13.57 -13.57
C PHE A 391 -6.74 13.48 -15.03
N SER A 392 -5.46 13.18 -15.26
CA SER A 392 -4.96 12.91 -16.61
C SER A 392 -5.16 11.44 -17.00
N HIS A 393 -4.88 10.50 -16.10
CA HIS A 393 -4.88 9.06 -16.40
C HIS A 393 -6.25 8.37 -16.22
N PRO A 394 -6.59 7.38 -17.05
CA PRO A 394 -7.71 6.47 -16.84
C PRO A 394 -7.38 5.45 -15.73
N TRP A 395 -8.36 5.14 -14.89
CA TRP A 395 -8.22 4.29 -13.69
C TRP A 395 -9.15 3.08 -13.78
N GLY A 396 -8.81 2.01 -13.06
CA GLY A 396 -9.69 0.86 -12.90
C GLY A 396 -9.60 -0.11 -14.07
N LEU A 397 -8.88 -1.20 -13.86
CA LEU A 397 -9.14 -2.50 -14.48
C LEU A 397 -9.37 -3.58 -13.38
N ASP A 398 -9.31 -3.16 -12.11
CA ASP A 398 -9.35 -4.05 -10.94
C ASP A 398 -10.73 -4.10 -10.27
N SER A 399 -11.71 -3.32 -10.75
CA SER A 399 -13.09 -3.48 -10.29
C SER A 399 -13.72 -4.69 -10.97
N SER A 400 -14.09 -5.69 -10.17
CA SER A 400 -14.92 -6.79 -10.64
C SER A 400 -16.19 -6.25 -11.31
N ALA A 401 -16.68 -6.86 -12.39
CA ALA A 401 -17.95 -6.45 -12.97
C ALA A 401 -19.06 -6.36 -11.92
N GLY A 402 -19.72 -5.20 -11.83
CA GLY A 402 -20.74 -4.94 -10.82
C GLY A 402 -20.21 -4.46 -9.47
N SER A 403 -18.95 -4.00 -9.39
CA SER A 403 -18.43 -3.32 -8.18
C SER A 403 -19.27 -2.09 -7.81
N TYR A 404 -19.91 -1.47 -8.80
CA TYR A 404 -20.95 -0.46 -8.61
C TYR A 404 -22.31 -1.03 -9.05
N ASP A 405 -23.14 -1.49 -8.11
CA ASP A 405 -24.49 -1.96 -8.42
C ASP A 405 -25.47 -0.79 -8.56
N LEU A 406 -25.24 0.04 -9.58
CA LEU A 406 -26.01 1.25 -9.84
C LEU A 406 -27.49 0.96 -10.10
N VAL A 407 -27.80 -0.21 -10.67
CA VAL A 407 -29.18 -0.62 -10.95
C VAL A 407 -29.92 -0.88 -9.63
N ASN A 408 -29.34 -1.68 -8.73
CA ASN A 408 -29.98 -1.91 -7.44
C ASN A 408 -29.94 -0.69 -6.54
N ALA A 409 -28.85 0.10 -6.54
CA ALA A 409 -28.80 1.35 -5.80
C ALA A 409 -29.88 2.34 -6.27
N THR A 410 -30.11 2.44 -7.58
CA THR A 410 -31.22 3.23 -8.15
C THR A 410 -32.58 2.69 -7.71
N ARG A 411 -32.78 1.37 -7.76
CA ARG A 411 -34.03 0.74 -7.29
C ARG A 411 -34.27 1.02 -5.80
N VAL A 412 -33.24 0.88 -4.96
CA VAL A 412 -33.30 1.15 -3.52
C VAL A 412 -33.58 2.64 -3.25
N ALA A 413 -33.03 3.54 -4.05
CA ALA A 413 -33.33 4.97 -3.97
C ALA A 413 -34.81 5.24 -4.31
N GLN A 414 -35.34 4.60 -5.36
CA GLN A 414 -36.76 4.71 -5.75
C GLN A 414 -37.69 4.14 -4.67
N GLU A 415 -37.36 2.98 -4.10
CA GLU A 415 -38.11 2.37 -3.01
C GLU A 415 -38.10 3.25 -1.75
N THR A 416 -36.96 3.86 -1.44
CA THR A 416 -36.83 4.81 -0.34
C THR A 416 -37.65 6.07 -0.60
N ALA A 417 -37.63 6.61 -1.82
CA ALA A 417 -38.46 7.75 -2.20
C ALA A 417 -39.95 7.45 -2.00
N LEU A 418 -40.41 6.29 -2.47
CA LEU A 418 -41.81 5.88 -2.33
C LEU A 418 -42.22 5.66 -0.86
N ARG A 419 -41.31 5.15 -0.03
CA ARG A 419 -41.55 4.83 1.39
C ARG A 419 -41.54 6.08 2.26
N ASP A 420 -40.49 6.90 2.14
CA ASP A 420 -40.18 7.97 3.09
C ASP A 420 -40.69 9.33 2.60
N PHE A 421 -40.91 9.49 1.29
CA PHE A 421 -41.34 10.73 0.66
C PHE A 421 -42.56 10.51 -0.27
N PRO A 422 -43.65 9.91 0.21
CA PRO A 422 -44.79 9.55 -0.62
C PRO A 422 -45.46 10.79 -1.24
N GLY A 423 -45.61 10.78 -2.56
CA GLY A 423 -46.22 11.88 -3.33
C GLY A 423 -45.24 12.99 -3.74
N GLU A 424 -43.97 12.92 -3.34
CA GLU A 424 -42.94 13.81 -3.86
C GLU A 424 -42.52 13.42 -5.28
N THR A 425 -42.16 14.41 -6.10
CA THR A 425 -41.79 14.23 -7.51
C THR A 425 -40.29 14.03 -7.64
N VAL A 426 -39.85 12.94 -8.28
CA VAL A 426 -38.43 12.72 -8.57
C VAL A 426 -37.94 13.80 -9.55
N LEU A 427 -36.94 14.57 -9.13
CA LEU A 427 -36.30 15.59 -9.94
C LEU A 427 -35.13 15.01 -10.73
N THR A 428 -34.22 14.33 -10.03
CA THR A 428 -32.99 13.80 -10.62
C THR A 428 -32.64 12.46 -9.98
N VAL A 429 -32.02 11.59 -10.78
CA VAL A 429 -31.39 10.35 -10.32
C VAL A 429 -30.07 10.25 -11.04
N ARG A 430 -28.96 10.31 -10.31
CA ARG A 430 -27.62 10.25 -10.90
C ARG A 430 -26.61 9.60 -9.96
N PRO A 431 -25.64 8.86 -10.51
CA PRO A 431 -24.47 8.44 -9.75
C PRO A 431 -23.63 9.67 -9.37
N VAL A 432 -23.27 9.77 -8.10
CA VAL A 432 -22.40 10.82 -7.59
C VAL A 432 -21.24 10.22 -6.82
N TYR A 433 -20.12 10.94 -6.81
CA TYR A 433 -19.02 10.65 -5.92
C TYR A 433 -19.32 11.21 -4.52
N SER A 434 -19.21 10.37 -3.49
CA SER A 434 -19.49 10.76 -2.10
C SER A 434 -18.34 10.37 -1.18
N LEU A 435 -17.84 11.36 -0.44
CA LEU A 435 -16.79 11.21 0.58
C LEU A 435 -17.30 10.81 1.95
N ALA A 436 -18.57 10.45 2.07
CA ALA A 436 -19.17 10.23 3.38
C ALA A 436 -18.49 9.08 4.12
N ASP A 437 -18.11 9.37 5.37
CA ASP A 437 -17.42 8.50 6.32
C ASP A 437 -17.91 7.04 6.22
N ASN A 438 -17.00 6.12 5.86
CA ASN A 438 -17.16 4.65 5.74
C ASN A 438 -17.62 4.02 4.42
N CYS A 439 -17.74 4.74 3.30
CA CYS A 439 -18.05 4.08 2.02
C CYS A 439 -16.75 3.60 1.33
N CYS A 440 -16.46 2.29 1.36
CA CYS A 440 -15.22 1.72 0.81
C CYS A 440 -15.03 1.96 -0.70
N HIS A 441 -16.07 2.40 -1.43
CA HIS A 441 -16.07 2.51 -2.89
C HIS A 441 -16.49 3.88 -3.45
N ASN A 442 -16.68 4.93 -2.62
CA ASN A 442 -16.92 6.35 -2.96
C ASN A 442 -17.97 6.70 -4.04
N VAL A 443 -18.72 5.75 -4.62
CA VAL A 443 -19.79 6.00 -5.61
C VAL A 443 -21.14 5.67 -5.01
N THR A 444 -22.07 6.62 -5.10
CA THR A 444 -23.40 6.59 -4.48
C THR A 444 -24.42 6.98 -5.52
N VAL A 445 -25.60 6.35 -5.56
CA VAL A 445 -26.73 6.89 -6.32
C VAL A 445 -27.39 7.98 -5.51
N MET A 446 -27.43 9.19 -6.07
CA MET A 446 -28.18 10.31 -5.54
C MET A 446 -29.51 10.44 -6.26
N MET A 447 -30.60 10.52 -5.49
CA MET A 447 -31.93 10.82 -5.97
C MET A 447 -32.46 12.06 -5.25
N GLU A 448 -32.89 13.06 -6.01
CA GLU A 448 -33.55 14.24 -5.46
C GLU A 448 -35.05 14.18 -5.73
N VAL A 449 -35.86 14.38 -4.69
CA VAL A 449 -37.32 14.42 -4.76
C VAL A 449 -37.82 15.77 -4.24
N GLU A 450 -38.87 16.30 -4.87
CA GLU A 450 -39.46 17.59 -4.52
C GLU A 450 -40.90 17.44 -4.05
N ASN A 451 -41.19 17.99 -2.88
CA ASN A 451 -42.53 18.21 -2.41
C ASN A 451 -43.17 19.38 -3.19
N GLN A 452 -44.19 19.09 -4.01
CA GLN A 452 -44.79 20.09 -4.91
C GLN A 452 -45.45 21.27 -4.17
N GLU A 453 -45.97 21.05 -2.96
CA GLU A 453 -46.65 22.08 -2.18
C GLU A 453 -45.66 23.02 -1.49
N THR A 454 -44.63 22.44 -0.85
CA THR A 454 -43.67 23.20 -0.04
C THR A 454 -42.43 23.64 -0.82
N ARG A 455 -42.21 23.10 -2.03
CA ARG A 455 -40.99 23.26 -2.83
C ARG A 455 -39.71 22.81 -2.10
N ARG A 456 -39.85 21.99 -1.06
CA ARG A 456 -38.74 21.37 -0.32
C ARG A 456 -38.16 20.24 -1.15
N ILE A 457 -36.83 20.17 -1.23
CA ILE A 457 -36.10 19.11 -1.89
C ILE A 457 -35.50 18.18 -0.83
N ASN A 458 -35.76 16.88 -0.96
CA ASN A 458 -35.11 15.84 -0.18
C ASN A 458 -34.16 15.06 -1.09
N ARG A 459 -32.96 14.80 -0.60
CA ARG A 459 -31.92 14.06 -1.28
C ARG A 459 -31.76 12.70 -0.60
N ILE A 460 -31.79 11.65 -1.40
CA ILE A 460 -31.60 10.26 -0.99
C ILE A 460 -30.27 9.82 -1.58
N LEU A 461 -29.43 9.21 -0.76
CA LEU A 461 -28.10 8.75 -1.12
C LEU A 461 -28.02 7.25 -0.79
N VAL A 462 -27.74 6.45 -1.82
CA VAL A 462 -27.62 4.99 -1.71
C VAL A 462 -26.22 4.55 -2.13
N ASP A 463 -25.45 4.02 -1.19
CA ASP A 463 -24.12 3.49 -1.47
C ASP A 463 -24.22 2.30 -2.44
N THR A 464 -23.44 2.33 -3.52
CA THR A 464 -23.58 1.35 -4.62
C THR A 464 -23.07 -0.04 -4.29
N TYR A 465 -22.35 -0.20 -3.17
CA TYR A 465 -21.76 -1.46 -2.75
C TYR A 465 -22.56 -2.13 -1.63
N THR A 466 -22.85 -1.37 -0.57
CA THR A 466 -23.57 -1.82 0.63
C THR A 466 -25.08 -1.68 0.50
N LEU A 467 -25.56 -0.89 -0.47
CA LEU A 467 -26.96 -0.49 -0.61
C LEU A 467 -27.53 0.26 0.61
N ASN A 468 -26.65 0.72 1.51
CA ASN A 468 -27.05 1.53 2.64
C ASN A 468 -27.62 2.86 2.15
N THR A 469 -28.74 3.26 2.74
CA THR A 469 -29.47 4.46 2.34
C THR A 469 -29.45 5.51 3.44
N ARG A 470 -29.27 6.76 3.05
CA ARG A 470 -29.48 7.93 3.89
C ARG A 470 -30.29 8.98 3.15
N SER A 471 -31.04 9.79 3.88
CA SER A 471 -31.82 10.88 3.32
C SER A 471 -31.57 12.17 4.08
N GLU A 472 -31.45 13.27 3.37
CA GLU A 472 -31.25 14.61 3.92
C GLU A 472 -32.13 15.63 3.21
N THR A 473 -32.50 16.70 3.90
CA THR A 473 -33.18 17.82 3.26
C THR A 473 -32.15 18.83 2.80
N VAL A 474 -32.27 19.28 1.55
CA VAL A 474 -31.35 20.23 0.94
C VAL A 474 -32.07 21.52 0.56
N THR A 475 -31.37 22.65 0.73
CA THR A 475 -31.83 23.94 0.23
C THR A 475 -31.64 23.99 -1.29
N ARG A 476 -32.44 24.82 -1.98
CA ARG A 476 -32.45 24.94 -3.44
C ARG A 476 -31.08 25.31 -4.07
N THR A 477 -30.14 25.79 -3.27
CA THR A 477 -28.77 26.11 -3.71
C THR A 477 -27.88 24.87 -3.88
N GLY A 478 -28.34 23.66 -3.49
CA GLY A 478 -27.70 22.39 -3.84
C GLY A 478 -26.40 22.06 -3.11
N GLU A 479 -25.64 23.08 -2.73
CA GLU A 479 -24.45 22.99 -1.88
C GLU A 479 -24.84 23.03 -0.41
N THR A 480 -24.51 21.96 0.28
CA THR A 480 -24.40 21.93 1.73
C THR A 480 -22.91 21.89 2.06
N ASP A 481 -22.46 22.60 3.10
CA ASP A 481 -21.08 22.56 3.59
C ASP A 481 -20.54 21.12 3.80
N ALA A 482 -21.44 20.14 3.96
CA ALA A 482 -21.13 18.72 4.11
C ALA A 482 -20.57 18.04 2.85
N TYR A 483 -20.80 18.56 1.64
CA TYR A 483 -20.36 17.92 0.38
C TYR A 483 -19.85 18.94 -0.63
N PRO A 484 -18.69 19.57 -0.38
CA PRO A 484 -18.08 20.47 -1.33
C PRO A 484 -17.76 19.74 -2.65
N SER A 485 -17.89 20.44 -3.77
CA SER A 485 -17.45 19.95 -5.08
C SER A 485 -15.98 19.51 -5.00
N LEU A 486 -15.59 18.42 -5.67
CA LEU A 486 -14.18 18.05 -5.76
C LEU A 486 -13.32 19.17 -6.36
N PHE A 487 -13.90 19.97 -7.27
CA PHE A 487 -13.23 21.12 -7.87
C PHE A 487 -12.96 22.24 -6.87
N SER A 488 -13.68 22.32 -5.75
CA SER A 488 -13.46 23.35 -4.73
C SER A 488 -12.11 23.17 -4.01
N LYS A 489 -11.47 22.01 -4.17
CA LYS A 489 -10.15 21.69 -3.60
C LYS A 489 -9.02 21.79 -4.62
N VAL A 490 -9.32 22.08 -5.89
CA VAL A 490 -8.33 22.17 -6.97
C VAL A 490 -7.96 23.63 -7.16
N THR A 491 -6.67 23.95 -7.04
CA THR A 491 -6.18 25.30 -7.34
C THR A 491 -6.27 25.57 -8.85
N PRO A 492 -6.39 26.83 -9.29
CA PRO A 492 -6.33 27.15 -10.72
C PRO A 492 -5.09 26.60 -11.44
N GLU A 493 -3.95 26.61 -10.76
CA GLU A 493 -2.68 26.09 -11.25
C GLU A 493 -2.73 24.57 -11.43
N ASP A 494 -3.19 23.84 -10.41
CA ASP A 494 -3.37 22.38 -10.49
C ASP A 494 -4.36 22.03 -11.60
N PHE A 495 -5.45 22.79 -11.74
CA PHE A 495 -6.44 22.58 -12.78
C PHE A 495 -5.81 22.75 -14.18
N ALA A 496 -5.05 23.81 -14.39
CA ALA A 496 -4.36 24.07 -15.65
C ALA A 496 -3.30 22.99 -15.96
N GLU A 497 -2.50 22.58 -14.97
CA GLU A 497 -1.52 21.51 -15.11
C GLU A 497 -2.22 20.17 -15.44
N ASN A 498 -3.33 19.85 -14.77
CA ASN A 498 -4.11 18.66 -15.06
C ASN A 498 -4.66 18.66 -16.49
N VAL A 499 -5.15 19.82 -16.97
CA VAL A 499 -5.62 19.98 -18.35
C VAL A 499 -4.49 19.74 -19.35
N GLU A 500 -3.31 20.31 -19.13
CA GLU A 500 -2.13 20.12 -19.99
C GLU A 500 -1.68 18.67 -20.02
N ARG A 501 -1.57 18.05 -18.84
CA ARG A 501 -1.20 16.64 -18.68
C ARG A 501 -2.20 15.72 -19.37
N TRP A 502 -3.51 15.97 -19.17
CA TRP A 502 -4.57 15.22 -19.83
C TRP A 502 -4.45 15.32 -21.35
N ASN A 503 -4.22 16.52 -21.91
CA ASN A 503 -4.09 16.72 -23.36
C ASN A 503 -2.85 15.99 -23.91
N THR A 504 -1.74 16.01 -23.18
CA THR A 504 -0.50 15.31 -23.55
C THR A 504 -0.72 13.80 -23.63
N GLU A 505 -1.36 13.21 -22.62
CA GLU A 505 -1.63 11.78 -22.62
C GLU A 505 -2.70 11.37 -23.64
N ASN A 506 -3.74 12.18 -23.81
CA ASN A 506 -4.75 11.95 -24.84
C ASN A 506 -4.14 11.93 -26.25
N ASN A 507 -3.07 12.70 -26.50
CA ASN A 507 -2.35 12.61 -27.77
C ASN A 507 -1.67 11.24 -27.94
N LYS A 508 -1.04 10.70 -26.89
CA LYS A 508 -0.46 9.35 -26.91
C LYS A 508 -1.52 8.27 -27.20
N ASP A 509 -2.68 8.38 -26.55
CA ASP A 509 -3.81 7.48 -26.79
C ASP A 509 -4.30 7.56 -28.24
N ARG A 510 -4.42 8.77 -28.78
CA ARG A 510 -4.81 8.97 -30.18
C ARG A 510 -3.79 8.43 -31.16
N ASP A 511 -2.50 8.56 -30.88
CA ASP A 511 -1.44 8.01 -31.70
C ASP A 511 -1.48 6.48 -31.68
N PHE A 512 -1.68 5.87 -30.52
CA PHE A 512 -1.84 4.42 -30.38
C PHE A 512 -3.07 3.89 -31.15
N ILE A 513 -4.23 4.54 -31.00
CA ILE A 513 -5.44 4.18 -31.75
C ILE A 513 -5.25 4.41 -33.26
N SER A 514 -4.51 5.45 -33.67
CA SER A 514 -4.21 5.72 -35.08
C SER A 514 -3.28 4.65 -35.67
N PHE A 515 -2.29 4.19 -34.90
CA PHE A 515 -1.47 3.05 -35.26
C PHE A 515 -2.32 1.80 -35.45
N ALA A 516 -3.19 1.46 -34.48
CA ALA A 516 -4.06 0.30 -34.58
C ALA A 516 -4.95 0.35 -35.83
N LYS A 517 -5.54 1.51 -36.14
CA LYS A 517 -6.31 1.74 -37.38
C LYS A 517 -5.46 1.56 -38.64
N SER A 518 -4.19 2.01 -38.64
CA SER A 518 -3.26 1.82 -39.76
C SER A 518 -2.93 0.35 -40.01
N GLN A 519 -3.04 -0.48 -38.98
CA GLN A 519 -2.87 -1.93 -39.02
C GLN A 519 -4.20 -2.68 -39.29
N GLU A 520 -5.27 -1.95 -39.61
CA GLU A 520 -6.63 -2.49 -39.82
C GLU A 520 -7.19 -3.24 -38.61
N ILE A 521 -6.77 -2.89 -37.39
CA ILE A 521 -7.22 -3.51 -36.14
C ILE A 521 -8.55 -2.88 -35.72
N PRO A 522 -9.66 -3.64 -35.67
CA PRO A 522 -10.97 -3.12 -35.29
C PRO A 522 -11.10 -2.97 -33.76
N VAL A 523 -11.83 -1.93 -33.33
CA VAL A 523 -12.05 -1.58 -31.91
C VAL A 523 -13.20 -2.35 -31.25
N ASP A 524 -14.07 -2.97 -32.05
CA ASP A 524 -15.36 -3.54 -31.63
C ASP A 524 -15.36 -5.06 -31.53
N ARG A 525 -14.18 -5.71 -31.65
CA ARG A 525 -14.03 -7.14 -31.44
C ARG A 525 -12.76 -7.48 -30.67
N PRO A 526 -12.68 -8.68 -30.07
CA PRO A 526 -11.46 -9.19 -29.48
C PRO A 526 -10.26 -9.15 -30.44
N LEU A 527 -9.08 -8.90 -29.87
CA LEU A 527 -7.82 -8.93 -30.61
C LEU A 527 -7.44 -10.37 -30.96
N THR A 528 -6.98 -10.58 -32.19
CA THR A 528 -6.30 -11.81 -32.59
C THR A 528 -4.85 -11.80 -32.11
N ASN A 529 -4.22 -12.97 -32.03
CA ASN A 529 -2.80 -13.07 -31.63
C ASN A 529 -1.87 -12.21 -32.50
N LYS A 530 -2.16 -12.10 -33.81
CA LYS A 530 -1.37 -11.25 -34.72
C LYS A 530 -1.48 -9.76 -34.35
N GLU A 531 -2.67 -9.32 -33.96
CA GLU A 531 -2.95 -7.94 -33.57
C GLU A 531 -2.34 -7.61 -32.21
N ILE A 532 -2.41 -8.54 -31.25
CA ILE A 532 -1.71 -8.41 -29.95
C ILE A 532 -0.21 -8.20 -30.17
N VAL A 533 0.43 -9.01 -31.04
CA VAL A 533 1.86 -8.86 -31.35
C VAL A 533 2.16 -7.51 -32.02
N ALA A 534 1.30 -7.05 -32.94
CA ALA A 534 1.48 -5.77 -33.61
C ALA A 534 1.38 -4.58 -32.63
N LEU A 535 0.37 -4.57 -31.77
CA LEU A 535 0.21 -3.55 -30.72
C LEU A 535 1.34 -3.62 -29.70
N GLY A 536 1.78 -4.82 -29.32
CA GLY A 536 2.91 -5.00 -28.38
C GLY A 536 4.22 -4.50 -28.93
N THR A 537 4.44 -4.67 -30.24
CA THR A 537 5.60 -4.09 -30.91
C THR A 537 5.55 -2.57 -30.92
N TYR A 538 4.37 -1.96 -31.07
CA TYR A 538 4.21 -0.51 -30.96
C TYR A 538 4.49 -0.01 -29.54
N ILE A 539 3.90 -0.65 -28.53
CA ILE A 539 4.11 -0.29 -27.12
C ILE A 539 5.57 -0.49 -26.69
N ALA A 540 6.26 -1.50 -27.20
CA ALA A 540 7.67 -1.71 -26.88
C ALA A 540 8.62 -0.66 -27.51
N ASN A 541 8.25 -0.12 -28.68
CA ASN A 541 9.09 0.82 -29.44
C ASN A 541 8.77 2.29 -29.17
N ASN A 542 7.64 2.58 -28.53
CA ASN A 542 7.26 3.92 -28.11
C ASN A 542 7.23 3.92 -26.58
N THR A 543 7.58 5.03 -25.92
CA THR A 543 7.42 5.13 -24.45
C THR A 543 6.04 4.60 -24.06
N PRO A 544 5.90 3.72 -23.04
CA PRO A 544 4.63 3.09 -22.69
C PRO A 544 3.51 4.14 -22.68
N VAL A 545 2.40 3.83 -23.35
CA VAL A 545 1.24 4.75 -23.45
C VAL A 545 0.82 5.17 -22.05
N TYR A 546 0.93 4.23 -21.11
CA TYR A 546 0.90 4.43 -19.68
C TYR A 546 2.25 3.97 -19.10
N GLY A 547 3.19 4.90 -18.85
CA GLY A 547 4.28 4.59 -17.92
C GLY A 547 3.64 4.16 -16.61
N ASN A 548 4.10 3.06 -16.00
CA ASN A 548 3.54 2.42 -14.78
C ASN A 548 2.50 3.34 -14.13
N PRO A 549 1.18 3.05 -14.25
CA PRO A 549 0.17 3.95 -13.72
C PRO A 549 0.61 4.30 -12.29
N PRO A 550 0.73 5.59 -11.92
CA PRO A 550 1.01 5.91 -10.52
C PRO A 550 -0.01 5.12 -9.71
N ALA A 551 0.49 4.14 -8.94
CA ALA A 551 -0.34 3.11 -8.33
C ALA A 551 -1.44 3.81 -7.56
N LEU A 552 -2.70 3.67 -8.01
CA LEU A 552 -3.87 4.31 -7.43
C LEU A 552 -3.54 5.74 -6.96
N PHE A 553 -3.38 6.69 -7.89
CA PHE A 553 -3.79 8.03 -7.51
C PHE A 553 -5.20 7.87 -6.94
N ASN A 554 -5.46 8.37 -5.75
CA ASN A 554 -6.77 8.44 -5.11
C ASN A 554 -6.88 9.94 -4.82
N PRO A 555 -7.91 10.66 -5.29
CA PRO A 555 -7.95 12.12 -5.24
C PRO A 555 -8.00 12.69 -3.81
N LEU A 556 -7.95 11.82 -2.80
CA LEU A 556 -8.09 12.12 -1.38
C LEU A 556 -6.80 11.91 -0.58
N TYR A 557 -5.72 11.47 -1.23
CA TYR A 557 -4.37 11.63 -0.68
C TYR A 557 -3.70 12.81 -1.41
N PRO A 558 -3.65 14.01 -0.81
CA PRO A 558 -2.89 15.09 -1.39
C PRO A 558 -1.40 14.77 -1.22
N GLY A 559 -0.72 14.50 -2.35
CA GLY A 559 0.74 14.42 -2.46
C GLY A 559 1.23 13.21 -3.29
N PRO A 560 2.20 13.40 -4.20
CA PRO A 560 2.86 12.28 -4.87
C PRO A 560 3.87 11.65 -3.90
N GLU A 561 3.73 10.36 -3.65
CA GLU A 561 4.77 9.34 -3.46
C GLU A 561 4.28 8.20 -2.54
N VAL A 562 4.60 6.98 -2.98
CA VAL A 562 4.60 5.68 -2.26
C VAL A 562 3.28 4.89 -2.16
N ARG A 563 3.10 3.97 -3.12
CA ARG A 563 2.87 2.54 -2.84
C ARG A 563 3.74 1.68 -3.76
N PRO A 564 4.29 0.55 -3.27
CA PRO A 564 5.16 -0.31 -4.06
C PRO A 564 4.36 -0.91 -5.22
N THR A 565 4.94 -0.83 -6.41
CA THR A 565 4.48 -1.56 -7.59
C THR A 565 4.48 -3.05 -7.28
N LEU A 566 3.39 -3.76 -7.60
CA LEU A 566 3.36 -5.21 -7.63
C LEU A 566 4.33 -5.70 -8.73
N ASN A 567 5.59 -5.88 -8.36
CA ASN A 567 6.64 -6.43 -9.20
C ASN A 567 6.68 -7.97 -9.05
N LYS A 568 7.59 -8.62 -9.77
CA LYS A 568 7.86 -10.08 -9.70
C LYS A 568 8.01 -10.64 -8.27
N GLU A 569 8.28 -9.82 -7.27
CA GLU A 569 8.46 -10.23 -5.88
C GLU A 569 7.15 -10.69 -5.22
N ALA A 570 5.98 -10.19 -5.65
CA ALA A 570 4.70 -10.70 -5.15
C ALA A 570 4.36 -12.10 -5.70
N LEU A 571 4.86 -12.42 -6.90
CA LEU A 571 4.77 -13.75 -7.51
C LEU A 571 5.70 -14.75 -6.81
N VAL A 572 6.94 -14.32 -6.53
CA VAL A 572 7.90 -15.08 -5.72
C VAL A 572 7.38 -15.26 -4.29
N TRP A 573 6.76 -14.24 -3.70
CA TRP A 573 6.09 -14.30 -2.39
C TRP A 573 4.92 -15.29 -2.38
N ARG A 574 4.11 -15.36 -3.44
CA ARG A 574 3.05 -16.39 -3.59
C ARG A 574 3.58 -17.81 -3.74
N GLU A 575 4.78 -17.98 -4.27
CA GLU A 575 5.42 -19.29 -4.39
C GLU A 575 6.16 -19.71 -3.11
N GLN A 576 6.52 -18.75 -2.24
CA GLN A 576 7.37 -18.93 -1.06
C GLN A 576 6.67 -18.76 0.30
N ALA A 577 5.43 -18.27 0.36
CA ALA A 577 4.72 -18.10 1.64
C ALA A 577 4.47 -19.45 2.34
N ASP A 578 4.57 -19.46 3.68
CA ASP A 578 4.19 -20.61 4.51
C ASP A 578 2.73 -20.99 4.23
N TRP A 579 2.54 -22.18 3.65
CA TRP A 579 1.22 -22.70 3.37
C TRP A 579 0.66 -23.35 4.62
N PHE A 580 -0.49 -22.87 5.10
CA PHE A 580 -1.21 -23.59 6.14
C PHE A 580 -1.89 -24.81 5.51
N THR A 581 -1.63 -25.97 6.09
CA THR A 581 -2.37 -27.19 5.75
C THR A 581 -3.64 -27.20 6.58
N TYR A 582 -4.81 -27.15 5.94
CA TYR A 582 -6.08 -27.30 6.61
C TYR A 582 -6.69 -28.64 6.25
N ILE A 583 -7.23 -29.33 7.25
CA ILE A 583 -8.12 -30.47 7.04
C ILE A 583 -9.51 -30.11 7.57
N ASP A 584 -10.52 -30.31 6.74
CA ASP A 584 -11.92 -30.20 7.11
C ASP A 584 -12.45 -31.59 7.43
N VAL A 585 -13.14 -31.70 8.56
CA VAL A 585 -13.69 -32.95 9.08
C VAL A 585 -15.13 -32.76 9.52
N ASP A 586 -15.89 -33.85 9.61
CA ASP A 586 -17.26 -33.79 10.13
C ASP A 586 -17.26 -33.26 11.57
N ALA A 587 -18.12 -32.28 11.87
CA ALA A 587 -18.13 -31.64 13.18
C ALA A 587 -18.52 -32.59 14.33
N SER A 588 -19.09 -33.77 14.04
CA SER A 588 -19.37 -34.81 15.02
C SER A 588 -18.13 -35.55 15.52
N LEU A 589 -16.99 -35.47 14.82
CA LEU A 589 -15.74 -36.05 15.30
C LEU A 589 -15.27 -35.34 16.58
N SER A 590 -14.90 -36.14 17.57
CA SER A 590 -14.29 -35.61 18.79
C SER A 590 -12.87 -35.13 18.50
N ASP A 591 -12.38 -34.15 19.27
CA ASP A 591 -11.03 -33.63 19.09
C ASP A 591 -9.96 -34.74 19.26
N ARG A 592 -10.26 -35.77 20.05
CA ARG A 592 -9.44 -36.97 20.19
C ARG A 592 -9.38 -37.79 18.89
N ASP A 593 -10.51 -37.97 18.21
CA ASP A 593 -10.57 -38.70 16.94
C ASP A 593 -9.83 -37.92 15.85
N ILE A 594 -9.96 -36.59 15.84
CA ILE A 594 -9.22 -35.69 14.94
C ILE A 594 -7.71 -35.83 15.15
N ILE A 595 -7.24 -35.76 16.40
CA ILE A 595 -5.81 -35.95 16.72
C ILE A 595 -5.34 -37.35 16.31
N GLN A 596 -6.17 -38.38 16.46
CA GLN A 596 -5.84 -39.74 16.02
C GLN A 596 -5.75 -39.87 14.50
N ILE A 597 -6.61 -39.16 13.74
CA ILE A 597 -6.52 -39.06 12.27
C ILE A 597 -5.18 -38.41 11.88
N ILE A 598 -4.84 -37.26 12.47
CA ILE A 598 -3.59 -36.57 12.15
C ILE A 598 -2.38 -37.43 12.50
N SER A 599 -2.40 -38.06 13.67
CA SER A 599 -1.29 -38.91 14.13
C SER A 599 -1.11 -40.18 13.28
N SER A 600 -2.14 -40.68 12.59
CA SER A 600 -2.00 -41.87 11.74
C SER A 600 -1.27 -41.61 10.42
N HIS A 601 -1.18 -40.36 9.97
CA HIS A 601 -0.58 -39.99 8.68
C HIS A 601 0.94 -39.76 8.74
N ARG A 602 1.61 -40.18 9.83
CA ARG A 602 3.09 -40.18 9.99
C ARG A 602 3.79 -38.94 9.42
N ILE A 603 3.32 -37.75 9.80
CA ILE A 603 3.93 -36.46 9.43
C ILE A 603 5.40 -36.49 9.93
N PRO A 604 6.41 -36.42 9.03
CA PRO A 604 7.80 -36.72 9.36
C PRO A 604 8.55 -35.62 10.13
N CYS A 605 7.87 -34.55 10.54
CA CYS A 605 8.43 -33.41 11.26
C CYS A 605 7.56 -33.02 12.46
N GLN A 606 7.99 -31.98 13.19
CA GLN A 606 7.14 -31.37 14.22
C GLN A 606 5.97 -30.64 13.55
N TYR A 607 4.81 -30.68 14.19
CA TYR A 607 3.62 -29.96 13.73
C TYR A 607 2.80 -29.50 14.93
N THR A 608 2.06 -28.42 14.75
CA THR A 608 1.03 -27.99 15.72
C THR A 608 -0.35 -28.13 15.11
N VAL A 609 -1.33 -28.46 15.95
CA VAL A 609 -2.72 -28.68 15.54
C VAL A 609 -3.60 -27.65 16.23
N GLN A 610 -4.31 -26.85 15.44
CA GLN A 610 -5.34 -25.94 15.93
C GLN A 610 -6.70 -26.37 15.37
N ILE A 611 -7.60 -26.79 16.26
CA ILE A 611 -8.96 -27.20 15.90
C ILE A 611 -9.89 -26.01 16.08
N TRP A 612 -10.55 -25.59 14.99
CA TRP A 612 -11.51 -24.50 15.03
C TRP A 612 -12.92 -25.08 15.26
N PRO A 613 -13.67 -24.59 16.25
CA PRO A 613 -15.03 -25.06 16.50
C PRO A 613 -15.96 -24.62 15.36
N ALA A 614 -16.92 -25.49 15.00
CA ALA A 614 -17.87 -25.26 13.90
C ALA A 614 -18.65 -23.93 14.00
N SER A 615 -18.84 -23.40 15.22
CA SER A 615 -19.55 -22.14 15.45
C SER A 615 -18.80 -20.90 14.98
N ILE A 616 -17.47 -20.96 14.82
CA ILE A 616 -16.64 -19.81 14.45
C ILE A 616 -16.54 -19.66 12.93
N ALA A 617 -16.48 -20.77 12.19
CA ALA A 617 -16.13 -20.75 10.77
C ALA A 617 -17.31 -20.67 9.79
N ARG A 618 -18.57 -20.87 10.23
CA ARG A 618 -19.77 -20.95 9.34
C ARG A 618 -19.56 -21.87 8.12
N ASP A 619 -18.80 -22.93 8.34
CA ASP A 619 -18.33 -23.87 7.33
C ASP A 619 -19.20 -25.14 7.38
N PHE A 620 -19.77 -25.51 6.23
CA PHE A 620 -20.66 -26.65 6.06
C PHE A 620 -20.20 -27.50 4.89
N TYR A 621 -20.70 -28.72 4.81
CA TYR A 621 -20.57 -29.54 3.63
C TYR A 621 -21.88 -30.25 3.32
N PHE A 622 -22.04 -30.72 2.08
CA PHE A 622 -23.12 -31.62 1.73
C PHE A 622 -22.63 -32.66 0.71
N SER A 623 -23.31 -33.80 0.66
CA SER A 623 -23.06 -34.84 -0.32
C SER A 623 -24.27 -34.98 -1.23
N VAL A 624 -24.04 -34.95 -2.54
CA VAL A 624 -25.08 -35.15 -3.57
C VAL A 624 -24.69 -36.30 -4.48
N ALA A 625 -25.68 -37.00 -5.06
CA ALA A 625 -25.38 -37.95 -6.10
C ALA A 625 -24.65 -37.24 -7.24
N GLU A 626 -23.67 -37.90 -7.84
CA GLU A 626 -22.85 -37.35 -8.93
C GLU A 626 -23.71 -36.89 -10.12
N ALA A 627 -24.82 -37.60 -10.40
CA ALA A 627 -25.81 -37.20 -11.39
C ALA A 627 -26.50 -35.85 -11.10
N ASP A 628 -26.59 -35.47 -9.82
CA ASP A 628 -27.24 -34.24 -9.33
C ASP A 628 -26.24 -33.11 -9.04
N TYR A 629 -24.94 -33.38 -9.10
CA TYR A 629 -23.87 -32.42 -8.79
C TYR A 629 -24.01 -31.14 -9.60
N ASN A 630 -24.15 -31.25 -10.92
CA ASN A 630 -24.24 -30.10 -11.83
C ASN A 630 -25.44 -29.20 -11.49
N ARG A 631 -26.59 -29.83 -11.20
CA ARG A 631 -27.81 -29.11 -10.84
C ARG A 631 -27.66 -28.38 -9.51
N THR A 632 -27.07 -29.04 -8.51
CA THR A 632 -26.88 -28.46 -7.18
C THR A 632 -25.84 -27.34 -7.20
N PHE A 633 -24.76 -27.50 -7.96
CA PHE A 633 -23.71 -26.49 -8.08
C PHE A 633 -24.20 -25.20 -8.76
N LEU A 634 -25.01 -25.32 -9.81
CA LEU A 634 -25.64 -24.16 -10.48
C LEU A 634 -26.54 -23.36 -9.53
N ILE A 635 -27.26 -24.03 -8.63
CA ILE A 635 -28.11 -23.39 -7.62
C ILE A 635 -27.27 -22.61 -6.60
N LEU A 636 -26.11 -23.14 -6.23
CA LEU A 636 -25.18 -22.49 -5.28
C LEU A 636 -24.46 -21.28 -5.88
N ALA A 637 -24.04 -21.38 -7.14
CA ALA A 637 -23.31 -20.33 -7.84
C ALA A 637 -24.22 -19.17 -8.30
N GLY A 638 -25.53 -19.40 -8.42
CA GLY A 638 -26.48 -18.39 -8.90
C GLY A 638 -26.32 -18.02 -10.38
N ASP A 639 -25.51 -18.77 -11.13
CA ASP A 639 -25.11 -18.47 -12.51
C ASP A 639 -25.37 -19.68 -13.42
N THR A 640 -26.15 -19.49 -14.48
CA THR A 640 -26.54 -20.54 -15.44
C THR A 640 -25.52 -20.76 -16.56
N SER A 641 -24.42 -20.00 -16.58
CA SER A 641 -23.42 -19.99 -17.65
C SER A 641 -22.08 -20.64 -17.29
N VAL A 642 -21.99 -21.30 -16.12
CA VAL A 642 -20.77 -22.02 -15.72
C VAL A 642 -20.58 -23.25 -16.62
N THR A 643 -19.68 -23.15 -17.59
CA THR A 643 -19.06 -24.33 -18.21
C THR A 643 -18.26 -25.04 -17.14
N ILE A 644 -18.69 -26.24 -16.76
CA ILE A 644 -17.99 -27.12 -15.81
C ILE A 644 -16.72 -27.62 -16.52
N PRO A 645 -15.51 -27.23 -16.09
CA PRO A 645 -14.33 -27.87 -16.61
C PRO A 645 -14.07 -29.11 -15.76
N GLU A 646 -13.75 -30.23 -16.40
CA GLU A 646 -13.25 -31.45 -15.75
C GLU A 646 -11.94 -31.21 -14.96
N ARG A 647 -11.38 -30.00 -14.99
CA ARG A 647 -10.28 -29.52 -14.13
C ARG A 647 -10.39 -28.03 -13.84
N VAL A 648 -10.22 -27.69 -12.55
CA VAL A 648 -9.56 -26.48 -12.02
C VAL A 648 -9.85 -25.16 -12.75
N ASN A 649 -10.62 -24.27 -12.11
CA ASN A 649 -10.64 -22.85 -12.47
C ASN A 649 -10.37 -22.02 -11.22
N SER A 650 -9.21 -21.36 -11.21
CA SER A 650 -8.77 -20.38 -10.22
C SER A 650 -9.37 -19.01 -10.54
N ARG A 651 -10.34 -18.59 -9.74
CA ARG A 651 -10.59 -17.17 -9.46
C ARG A 651 -10.60 -17.01 -7.96
N GLY A 652 -9.58 -16.32 -7.43
CA GLY A 652 -9.57 -15.74 -6.10
C GLY A 652 -9.93 -16.68 -4.95
N GLU A 653 -8.87 -17.25 -4.35
CA GLU A 653 -8.78 -17.67 -2.93
C GLU A 653 -8.91 -19.15 -2.56
N TYR A 654 -9.47 -20.07 -3.36
CA TYR A 654 -9.51 -21.48 -2.93
C TYR A 654 -9.42 -22.52 -4.07
N ILE A 655 -8.62 -23.56 -3.87
CA ILE A 655 -8.66 -24.82 -4.65
C ILE A 655 -9.34 -25.86 -3.76
N GLU A 656 -10.59 -26.21 -4.07
CA GLU A 656 -11.28 -27.32 -3.39
C GLU A 656 -11.62 -28.39 -4.43
N ILE A 657 -10.96 -29.53 -4.33
CA ILE A 657 -11.27 -30.70 -5.16
C ILE A 657 -12.44 -31.42 -4.48
N PRO A 658 -13.61 -31.52 -5.13
CA PRO A 658 -14.75 -32.20 -4.53
C PRO A 658 -14.44 -33.70 -4.37
N LYS A 659 -14.66 -34.24 -3.16
CA LYS A 659 -14.43 -35.66 -2.86
C LYS A 659 -15.49 -36.52 -3.53
N ARG A 660 -15.09 -37.53 -4.30
CA ARG A 660 -16.01 -38.45 -5.01
C ARG A 660 -15.91 -39.85 -4.43
N GLU A 661 -17.00 -40.35 -3.86
CA GLU A 661 -17.05 -41.68 -3.27
C GLU A 661 -18.40 -42.34 -3.54
N ASN A 662 -18.38 -43.59 -4.01
CA ASN A 662 -19.60 -44.41 -4.18
C ASN A 662 -20.72 -43.72 -4.99
N GLY A 663 -20.37 -42.93 -6.01
CA GLY A 663 -21.33 -42.17 -6.83
C GLY A 663 -21.90 -40.92 -6.15
N MET A 664 -21.33 -40.50 -5.01
CA MET A 664 -21.63 -39.25 -4.32
C MET A 664 -20.47 -38.27 -4.47
N ILE A 665 -20.80 -36.99 -4.52
CA ILE A 665 -19.86 -35.87 -4.53
C ILE A 665 -20.09 -35.03 -3.29
N THR A 666 -19.04 -34.88 -2.48
CA THR A 666 -19.04 -34.05 -1.28
C THR A 666 -18.44 -32.68 -1.60
N ILE A 667 -19.15 -31.62 -1.24
CA ILE A 667 -18.79 -30.23 -1.55
C ILE A 667 -18.75 -29.43 -0.24
N PRO A 668 -17.65 -28.71 0.06
CA PRO A 668 -17.59 -27.77 1.15
C PRO A 668 -18.24 -26.44 0.74
N VAL A 669 -18.88 -25.77 1.69
CA VAL A 669 -19.56 -24.49 1.49
C VAL A 669 -19.36 -23.61 2.71
N ARG A 670 -18.75 -22.45 2.49
CA ARG A 670 -18.67 -21.37 3.49
C ARG A 670 -19.87 -20.43 3.36
N ILE A 671 -20.63 -20.26 4.44
CA ILE A 671 -21.86 -19.43 4.43
C ILE A 671 -21.58 -18.07 5.09
N GLY A 672 -21.33 -17.06 4.26
CA GLY A 672 -21.25 -15.65 4.70
C GLY A 672 -22.61 -15.04 5.09
N ALA A 673 -22.57 -13.92 5.82
CA ALA A 673 -23.75 -13.24 6.38
C ALA A 673 -24.91 -12.88 5.41
N PRO A 674 -24.72 -12.59 4.10
CA PRO A 674 -25.85 -12.28 3.23
C PRO A 674 -26.55 -13.51 2.61
N LYS A 675 -26.13 -14.75 2.89
CA LYS A 675 -26.57 -15.95 2.13
C LYS A 675 -27.63 -16.84 2.83
N GLU A 676 -28.28 -16.37 3.90
CA GLU A 676 -29.30 -17.14 4.64
C GLU A 676 -30.52 -17.56 3.79
N ALA A 677 -30.89 -16.77 2.77
CA ALA A 677 -31.97 -17.11 1.85
C ALA A 677 -31.65 -18.36 0.99
N ASN A 678 -30.39 -18.52 0.59
CA ASN A 678 -29.94 -19.68 -0.19
C ASN A 678 -29.91 -20.94 0.68
N PHE A 679 -29.59 -20.80 1.97
CA PHE A 679 -29.63 -21.89 2.93
C PHE A 679 -31.05 -22.48 3.09
N LEU A 680 -32.06 -21.62 3.25
CA LEU A 680 -33.46 -22.06 3.31
C LEU A 680 -33.91 -22.73 2.00
N HIS A 681 -33.41 -22.26 0.85
CA HIS A 681 -33.75 -22.83 -0.45
C HIS A 681 -33.16 -24.23 -0.64
N LEU A 682 -31.89 -24.44 -0.31
CA LEU A 682 -31.22 -25.74 -0.37
C LEU A 682 -31.88 -26.78 0.54
N THR A 683 -32.24 -26.36 1.76
CA THR A 683 -32.96 -27.22 2.70
C THR A 683 -34.33 -27.64 2.13
N LYS A 684 -35.05 -26.73 1.47
CA LYS A 684 -36.33 -27.05 0.79
C LYS A 684 -36.17 -28.00 -0.39
N LEU A 685 -34.99 -28.04 -1.02
CA LEU A 685 -34.65 -28.98 -2.08
C LEU A 685 -34.16 -30.34 -1.56
N GLY A 686 -34.16 -30.55 -0.24
CA GLY A 686 -33.69 -31.78 0.38
C GLY A 686 -32.16 -31.88 0.48
N VAL A 687 -31.43 -30.79 0.24
CA VAL A 687 -29.98 -30.76 0.44
C VAL A 687 -29.71 -30.63 1.94
N HIS A 688 -29.18 -31.70 2.53
CA HIS A 688 -28.81 -31.74 3.93
C HIS A 688 -27.40 -31.22 4.13
N LEU A 689 -27.28 -30.00 4.64
CA LEU A 689 -26.01 -29.41 5.04
C LEU A 689 -25.60 -29.95 6.41
N LYS A 690 -24.37 -30.44 6.51
CA LYS A 690 -23.75 -30.88 7.76
C LYS A 690 -22.66 -29.90 8.17
N PRO A 691 -22.55 -29.56 9.46
CA PRO A 691 -21.48 -28.70 9.94
C PRO A 691 -20.12 -29.42 9.81
N MET A 692 -19.06 -28.67 9.49
CA MET A 692 -17.68 -29.16 9.55
C MET A 692 -16.85 -28.39 10.58
N LYS A 693 -15.76 -29.03 11.02
CA LYS A 693 -14.67 -28.39 11.75
C LYS A 693 -13.47 -28.26 10.82
N THR A 694 -12.83 -27.11 10.84
CA THR A 694 -11.56 -26.89 10.16
C THR A 694 -10.42 -27.06 11.15
N VAL A 695 -9.41 -27.81 10.76
CA VAL A 695 -8.23 -28.08 11.59
C VAL A 695 -7.01 -27.58 10.84
N SER A 696 -6.34 -26.59 11.41
CA SER A 696 -5.07 -26.12 10.89
C SER A 696 -3.95 -27.01 11.42
N ILE A 697 -3.17 -27.56 10.50
CA ILE A 697 -1.94 -28.30 10.76
C ILE A 697 -0.81 -27.38 10.29
N ASN A 698 -0.14 -26.76 11.26
CA ASN A 698 1.05 -25.99 10.95
C ASN A 698 2.24 -26.94 10.96
N ILE A 699 2.73 -27.27 9.77
CA ILE A 699 3.84 -28.18 9.52
C ILE A 699 5.13 -27.35 9.55
N ASP A 700 6.15 -27.82 10.27
CA ASP A 700 7.47 -27.19 10.30
C ASP A 700 8.00 -26.90 8.87
N PRO A 701 8.46 -25.66 8.58
CA PRO A 701 8.87 -25.23 7.23
C PRO A 701 10.02 -26.05 6.62
N VAL A 702 10.72 -26.87 7.39
CA VAL A 702 11.79 -27.76 6.89
C VAL A 702 11.26 -28.85 5.94
N MET A 703 9.95 -29.12 5.88
CA MET A 703 9.37 -30.12 4.98
C MET A 703 9.24 -29.59 3.54
N ASN A 704 9.81 -30.31 2.57
CA ASN A 704 9.72 -29.91 1.17
C ASN A 704 8.28 -30.00 0.61
N LYS A 705 8.00 -29.18 -0.41
CA LYS A 705 6.68 -29.06 -1.05
C LYS A 705 6.10 -30.40 -1.52
N THR A 706 6.92 -31.29 -2.08
CA THR A 706 6.49 -32.60 -2.58
C THR A 706 6.00 -33.51 -1.44
N GLU A 707 6.68 -33.49 -0.30
CA GLU A 707 6.24 -34.25 0.89
C GLU A 707 4.95 -33.68 1.48
N GLN A 708 4.81 -32.35 1.54
CA GLN A 708 3.55 -31.72 1.97
C GLN A 708 2.38 -32.10 1.05
N GLU A 709 2.58 -32.07 -0.27
CA GLU A 709 1.58 -32.50 -1.26
C GLU A 709 1.22 -33.97 -1.11
N LYS A 710 2.21 -34.82 -0.82
CA LYS A 710 1.96 -36.23 -0.54
C LYS A 710 1.12 -36.42 0.72
N ILE A 711 1.42 -35.71 1.81
CA ILE A 711 0.65 -35.77 3.06
C ILE A 711 -0.79 -35.29 2.85
N LEU A 712 -0.99 -34.22 2.08
CA LEU A 712 -2.32 -33.74 1.71
C LEU A 712 -3.10 -34.74 0.87
N ALA A 713 -2.44 -35.42 -0.07
CA ALA A 713 -3.06 -36.49 -0.84
C ALA A 713 -3.45 -37.66 0.09
N GLU A 714 -2.56 -38.07 0.99
CA GLU A 714 -2.84 -39.12 1.99
C GLU A 714 -4.01 -38.73 2.90
N PHE A 715 -4.09 -37.48 3.36
CA PHE A 715 -5.23 -36.99 4.13
C PHE A 715 -6.53 -36.99 3.31
N ASN A 716 -6.49 -36.59 2.04
CA ASN A 716 -7.68 -36.64 1.17
C ASN A 716 -8.16 -38.07 0.89
N ASP A 717 -7.26 -39.06 0.96
CA ASP A 717 -7.58 -40.48 0.81
C ASP A 717 -8.16 -41.11 2.09
N ASP A 718 -8.13 -40.42 3.23
CA ASP A 718 -8.74 -40.91 4.48
C ASP A 718 -10.27 -40.65 4.48
N ASP A 719 -11.06 -41.72 4.61
CA ASP A 719 -12.54 -41.65 4.65
C ASP A 719 -13.09 -40.76 5.77
N ARG A 720 -12.28 -40.46 6.80
CA ARG A 720 -12.67 -39.61 7.95
C ARG A 720 -12.38 -38.12 7.70
N VAL A 721 -11.60 -37.80 6.68
CA VAL A 721 -11.32 -36.43 6.24
C VAL A 721 -12.26 -36.07 5.09
N LEU A 722 -12.89 -34.91 5.20
CA LEU A 722 -13.76 -34.41 4.13
C LEU A 722 -12.92 -33.77 3.03
N PHE A 723 -12.01 -32.87 3.43
CA PHE A 723 -11.11 -32.15 2.53
C PHE A 723 -9.78 -31.89 3.22
N ALA A 724 -8.69 -31.99 2.48
CA ALA A 724 -7.38 -31.46 2.86
C ALA A 724 -6.95 -30.44 1.81
N ARG A 725 -6.73 -29.19 2.25
CA ARG A 725 -6.40 -28.06 1.38
C ARG A 725 -5.18 -27.28 1.90
N LYS A 726 -4.52 -26.59 0.98
CA LYS A 726 -3.58 -25.53 1.34
C LYS A 726 -4.30 -24.20 1.24
N GLU A 727 -4.16 -23.34 2.23
CA GLU A 727 -4.70 -21.99 2.21
C GLU A 727 -3.61 -20.98 2.58
N TYR A 728 -3.64 -19.87 1.87
CA TYR A 728 -2.72 -18.76 2.09
C TYR A 728 -3.14 -18.02 3.36
N PRO A 729 -2.21 -17.57 4.21
CA PRO A 729 -2.55 -16.52 5.17
C PRO A 729 -3.02 -15.29 4.38
N GLY A 730 -4.31 -14.97 4.52
CA GLY A 730 -4.93 -13.79 3.92
C GLY A 730 -4.55 -12.49 4.60
#